data_AF-A0A9X2X0M1-F1
#
_entry.id   AF-A0A9X2X0M1-F1
#
_cell.length_a   1.000
_cell.length_b   1.000
_cell.length_c   1.000
_cell.angle_alpha   90.00
_cell.angle_beta   90.00
_cell.angle_gamma   90.00
#
_symmetry.space_group_name_H-M   'P 1'
#
loop_
_entity.id
_entity.type
_entity.pdbx_description
1 polymer ?
#
loop_
_entity_poly.entity_id
_entity_poly.type
_entity_poly.pdbx_seq_one_letter_code
_entity_poly.pdbx_strand_id
1 'polypeptide(L)'
;MPAPLVGIVSRDAFATLFIQLFENVWWFKTECKRGRAVTQYPHLFRPLTVGPVTLDNRILMGSMHTNLEETPDGFARLAAFYAERARAGVSLIVTGGIAPNPEGAVFEGAAKLSEPEEVEAHRQVTQAVHAEGGHICMQILHAGRYAYSPALVAPSALKAPINPYTPRALNGDEVTEQVEAYVHCAKLARDAGYDGVEIMGSEGYLINQFLCRRTNHRDDEWGGEFESRMRFAVEIVQRIRRALGDDFLIIFRLSMIDLVEEGSSHEEVVALGRAIETAGADLINTGIGWHEARVPTIVTSVPRAAFTEVTRRLREVLTVPLIATNRINMPEVAERVLAEGHADMVSMARPFLADPEWVAKAREGREAFINTCIACNQACLDHTFQGKLTSCLVNPRACHETELTLAAVATPRDIAVVGAGPAGLATAVSAAQRGHRVTLFEREAEIGGQFRYAQRIPGKEEFRETLRYYRSMLEALDVRVYLNTLAEVERLRDFDVVVLASGVAPRALSLPGSEDPRVMDYPTAIMHPERVGTRVAIIGAGGIGFDVAELLTHAEHPALDRDAWCAEWGVDLSLVARGGLVTPQAPRVPREVTLLQRKTSKPGKGLGTTTGWVHRAALRQRGVRMLNGCEYRGLDAAGLHIVREGVETCLEVETVVVCAGQISVTELEAPLSVAGCEVHVIGGAQEASELDAKRAIDQGTRLAARL
;
A
#
# COMPACT_ATOMS: atom_id res chain seq x y z
N MET A 1 3.73 -23.93 54.46
CA MET A 1 4.95 -23.63 53.68
C MET A 1 4.56 -23.52 52.22
N PRO A 2 4.59 -22.35 51.58
CA PRO A 2 4.53 -22.28 50.12
C PRO A 2 5.95 -22.24 49.54
N ALA A 3 6.19 -23.06 48.53
CA ALA A 3 7.45 -23.12 47.78
C ALA A 3 7.59 -21.90 46.85
N PRO A 4 8.80 -21.38 46.60
CA PRO A 4 9.00 -20.27 45.68
C PRO A 4 9.09 -20.78 44.23
N LEU A 5 8.24 -20.22 43.35
CA LEU A 5 8.39 -20.29 41.90
C LEU A 5 9.43 -19.25 41.47
N VAL A 6 10.68 -19.68 41.32
CA VAL A 6 11.71 -18.93 40.59
C VAL A 6 11.78 -19.52 39.19
N GLY A 7 11.12 -18.86 38.24
CA GLY A 7 11.34 -19.13 36.82
C GLY A 7 12.74 -18.67 36.44
N ILE A 8 13.58 -19.61 36.00
CA ILE A 8 14.93 -19.33 35.51
C ILE A 8 14.79 -18.64 34.16
N VAL A 9 14.91 -17.31 34.15
CA VAL A 9 15.27 -16.56 32.93
C VAL A 9 16.69 -16.99 32.56
N SER A 10 16.90 -17.43 31.32
CA SER A 10 18.25 -17.84 30.89
C SER A 10 19.23 -16.68 31.05
N ARG A 11 20.48 -17.00 31.40
CA ARG A 11 21.54 -16.00 31.62
C ARG A 11 21.73 -15.08 30.40
N ASP A 12 21.51 -15.62 29.21
CA ASP A 12 21.61 -14.90 27.94
C ASP A 12 20.44 -13.94 27.73
N ALA A 13 19.21 -14.33 28.08
CA ALA A 13 18.05 -13.43 28.01
C ALA A 13 18.18 -12.27 29.01
N PHE A 14 18.75 -12.52 30.20
CA PHE A 14 19.03 -11.47 31.18
C PHE A 14 20.16 -10.54 30.72
N ALA A 15 21.22 -11.08 30.11
CA ALA A 15 22.33 -10.29 29.58
C ALA A 15 21.87 -9.38 28.42
N THR A 16 21.08 -9.90 27.47
CA THR A 16 20.52 -9.12 26.37
C THR A 16 19.60 -8.01 26.86
N LEU A 17 18.70 -8.32 27.81
CA LEU A 17 17.81 -7.32 28.40
C LEU A 17 18.60 -6.24 29.17
N PHE A 18 19.66 -6.63 29.89
CA PHE A 18 20.50 -5.71 30.65
C PHE A 18 21.35 -4.82 29.73
N ILE A 19 21.89 -5.37 28.63
CA ILE A 19 22.61 -4.60 27.60
C ILE A 19 21.66 -3.62 26.92
N GLN A 20 20.47 -4.05 26.50
CA GLN A 20 19.46 -3.17 25.91
C GLN A 20 19.05 -2.05 26.87
N LEU A 21 18.81 -2.36 28.16
CA LEU A 21 18.53 -1.35 29.19
C LEU A 21 19.71 -0.37 29.37
N PHE A 22 20.95 -0.87 29.37
CA PHE A 22 22.12 -0.03 29.59
C PHE A 22 22.43 0.87 28.37
N GLU A 23 22.32 0.34 27.15
CA GLU A 23 22.44 1.10 25.90
C GLU A 23 21.34 2.16 25.82
N ASN A 24 20.10 1.81 26.15
CA ASN A 24 18.99 2.75 26.17
C ASN A 24 19.23 3.88 27.19
N VAL A 25 19.62 3.56 28.43
CA VAL A 25 19.88 4.57 29.47
C VAL A 25 21.09 5.45 29.12
N TRP A 26 22.14 4.87 28.52
CA TRP A 26 23.33 5.63 28.14
C TRP A 26 23.05 6.55 26.94
N TRP A 27 22.33 6.07 25.93
CA TRP A 27 21.88 6.88 24.80
C TRP A 27 20.97 8.03 25.27
N PHE A 28 19.95 7.75 26.10
CA PHE A 28 19.07 8.76 26.70
C PHE A 28 19.85 9.85 27.45
N LYS A 29 20.81 9.45 28.30
CA LYS A 29 21.64 10.41 29.04
C LYS A 29 22.56 11.23 28.13
N THR A 30 22.98 10.68 27.00
CA THR A 30 23.89 11.35 26.06
C THR A 30 23.15 12.34 25.17
N GLU A 31 21.95 12.00 24.71
CA GLU A 31 21.09 12.89 23.91
C GLU A 31 20.55 14.07 24.73
N CYS A 32 20.12 13.84 25.98
CA CYS A 32 19.78 14.92 26.92
C CYS A 32 20.95 15.90 27.14
N LYS A 33 22.20 15.41 27.15
CA LYS A 33 23.39 16.27 27.27
C LYS A 33 23.73 17.03 25.99
N ARG A 34 23.24 16.57 24.84
CA ARG A 34 23.46 17.20 23.51
C ARG A 34 22.33 18.15 23.10
N GLY A 35 21.33 18.38 23.96
CA GLY A 35 20.22 19.30 23.69
C GLY A 35 19.26 18.84 22.59
N ARG A 36 19.32 17.56 22.18
CA ARG A 36 18.38 16.98 21.23
C ARG A 36 17.09 16.60 21.94
N ALA A 37 15.94 16.97 21.35
CA ALA A 37 14.63 16.67 21.91
C ALA A 37 14.44 15.15 22.09
N VAL A 38 13.96 14.74 23.27
CA VAL A 38 13.62 13.35 23.56
C VAL A 38 12.35 13.01 22.78
N THR A 39 12.51 12.29 21.68
CA THR A 39 11.40 11.74 20.90
C THR A 39 10.85 10.47 21.58
N GLN A 40 9.56 10.21 21.40
CA GLN A 40 8.92 8.97 21.85
C GLN A 40 9.32 7.73 21.03
N TYR A 41 10.07 7.92 19.93
CA TYR A 41 10.55 6.86 19.05
C TYR A 41 12.10 6.81 19.00
N PRO A 42 12.77 6.52 20.12
CA PRO A 42 14.23 6.58 20.22
C PRO A 42 14.95 5.62 19.27
N HIS A 43 14.40 4.42 19.01
CA HIS A 43 15.03 3.46 18.10
C HIS A 43 14.94 3.94 16.65
N LEU A 44 13.79 4.49 16.25
CA LEU A 44 13.55 5.03 14.93
C LEU A 44 14.49 6.19 14.59
N PHE A 45 14.76 7.08 15.54
CA PHE A 45 15.58 8.28 15.35
C PHE A 45 17.03 8.12 15.80
N ARG A 46 17.48 6.89 16.06
CA ARG A 46 18.90 6.60 16.32
C ARG A 46 19.68 6.64 14.99
N PRO A 47 20.78 7.41 14.89
CA PRO A 47 21.59 7.41 13.67
C PRO A 47 22.17 6.04 13.31
N LEU A 48 22.50 5.85 12.03
CA LEU A 48 23.20 4.66 11.50
C LEU A 48 24.22 5.08 10.45
N THR A 49 25.47 4.68 10.61
CA THR A 49 26.47 4.80 9.56
C THR A 49 26.50 3.51 8.73
N VAL A 50 26.37 3.63 7.41
CA VAL A 50 26.35 2.54 6.43
C VAL A 50 27.24 2.95 5.26
N GLY A 51 28.20 2.11 4.90
CA GLY A 51 29.24 2.47 3.93
C GLY A 51 29.83 3.87 4.23
N PRO A 52 29.79 4.82 3.28
CA PRO A 52 30.31 6.17 3.44
C PRO A 52 29.33 7.19 4.07
N VAL A 53 28.06 6.83 4.27
CA VAL A 53 27.03 7.80 4.71
C VAL A 53 26.62 7.58 6.17
N THR A 54 26.22 8.66 6.84
CA THR A 54 25.58 8.59 8.16
C THR A 54 24.14 9.06 8.04
N LEU A 55 23.22 8.12 8.26
CA LEU A 55 21.78 8.34 8.26
C LEU A 55 21.34 8.87 9.63
N ASP A 56 20.53 9.93 9.65
CA ASP A 56 20.04 10.56 10.87
C ASP A 56 18.94 9.76 11.58
N ASN A 57 18.35 8.78 10.90
CA ASN A 57 17.33 7.89 11.42
C ASN A 57 17.32 6.55 10.68
N ARG A 58 16.57 5.59 11.22
CA ARG A 58 16.45 4.20 10.75
C ARG A 58 15.36 4.02 9.70
N ILE A 59 15.06 5.06 8.91
CA ILE A 59 13.95 5.08 7.96
C ILE A 59 14.49 5.15 6.53
N LEU A 60 14.05 4.20 5.71
CA LEU A 60 14.24 4.21 4.27
C LEU A 60 12.89 4.44 3.56
N MET A 61 12.86 5.40 2.63
CA MET A 61 11.77 5.50 1.66
C MET A 61 11.96 4.44 0.58
N GLY A 62 11.11 3.42 0.62
CA GLY A 62 11.20 2.26 -0.26
C GLY A 62 10.93 2.61 -1.72
N SER A 63 11.61 1.91 -2.62
CA SER A 63 11.43 2.03 -4.07
C SER A 63 9.95 1.99 -4.46
N MET A 64 9.56 2.95 -5.30
CA MET A 64 8.23 3.09 -5.89
C MET A 64 8.36 3.57 -7.31
N HIS A 65 7.95 2.74 -8.27
CA HIS A 65 7.80 3.19 -9.64
C HIS A 65 6.53 4.03 -9.78
N THR A 66 6.69 5.31 -10.14
CA THR A 66 5.60 6.29 -10.08
C THR A 66 4.91 6.55 -11.41
N ASN A 67 5.52 6.11 -12.52
CA ASN A 67 5.26 6.52 -13.90
C ASN A 67 5.62 8.00 -14.19
N LEU A 68 6.19 8.74 -13.24
CA LEU A 68 6.82 10.03 -13.56
C LEU A 68 8.08 9.81 -14.39
N GLU A 69 8.76 8.69 -14.19
CA GLU A 69 9.98 8.32 -14.90
C GLU A 69 9.79 8.33 -16.43
N GLU A 70 8.57 8.02 -16.90
CA GLU A 70 8.17 8.02 -18.32
C GLU A 70 7.32 9.24 -18.74
N THR A 71 7.02 10.15 -17.81
CA THR A 71 6.22 11.34 -18.12
C THR A 71 7.11 12.47 -18.65
N PRO A 72 6.64 13.29 -19.61
CA PRO A 72 7.35 14.52 -19.99
C PRO A 72 7.66 15.41 -18.78
N ASP A 73 8.89 15.94 -18.71
CA ASP A 73 9.40 16.70 -17.56
C ASP A 73 9.33 15.93 -16.21
N GLY A 74 9.24 14.61 -16.30
CA GLY A 74 9.02 13.72 -15.17
C GLY A 74 10.11 13.76 -14.11
N PHE A 75 11.37 13.88 -14.52
CA PHE A 75 12.50 13.99 -13.59
C PHE A 75 12.50 15.28 -12.78
N ALA A 76 12.05 16.40 -13.35
CA ALA A 76 11.89 17.65 -12.59
C ALA A 76 10.77 17.51 -11.53
N ARG A 77 9.70 16.77 -11.86
CA ARG A 77 8.62 16.45 -10.90
C ARG A 77 9.08 15.46 -9.83
N LEU A 78 9.88 14.46 -10.20
CA LEU A 78 10.51 13.54 -9.24
C LEU A 78 11.45 14.28 -8.29
N ALA A 79 12.19 15.27 -8.78
CA ALA A 79 13.05 16.12 -7.96
C ALA A 79 12.23 16.83 -6.87
N ALA A 80 11.11 17.45 -7.22
CA ALA A 80 10.21 18.08 -6.25
C ALA A 80 9.57 17.06 -5.28
N PHE A 81 9.13 15.90 -5.80
CA PHE A 81 8.56 14.81 -5.03
C PHE A 81 9.53 14.33 -3.95
N TYR A 82 10.75 13.93 -4.32
CA TYR A 82 11.73 13.41 -3.36
C TYR A 82 12.28 14.50 -2.44
N ALA A 83 12.48 15.73 -2.92
CA ALA A 83 12.94 16.84 -2.09
C ALA A 83 11.96 17.15 -0.94
N GLU A 84 10.64 17.08 -1.15
CA GLU A 84 9.65 17.27 -0.08
C GLU A 84 9.81 16.22 1.04
N ARG A 85 10.16 14.97 0.71
CA ARG A 85 10.35 13.89 1.69
C ARG A 85 11.71 13.99 2.39
N ALA A 86 12.76 14.36 1.65
CA ALA A 86 14.08 14.63 2.20
C ALA A 86 14.02 15.78 3.22
N ARG A 87 13.39 16.90 2.86
CA ARG A 87 13.15 18.05 3.75
C ARG A 87 12.39 17.67 5.02
N ALA A 88 11.43 16.75 4.91
CA ALA A 88 10.69 16.22 6.05
C ALA A 88 11.49 15.24 6.93
N GLY A 89 12.74 14.94 6.57
CA GLY A 89 13.68 14.19 7.40
C GLY A 89 13.84 12.71 7.03
N VAL A 90 13.41 12.27 5.84
CA VAL A 90 13.77 10.92 5.36
C VAL A 90 15.27 10.85 5.11
N SER A 91 15.97 9.95 5.82
CA SER A 91 17.44 9.89 5.72
C SER A 91 17.93 9.25 4.42
N LEU A 92 17.25 8.20 3.95
CA LEU A 92 17.65 7.45 2.76
C LEU A 92 16.41 7.18 1.89
N ILE A 93 16.50 7.57 0.63
CA ILE A 93 15.47 7.39 -0.38
C ILE A 93 15.96 6.38 -1.42
N VAL A 94 15.06 5.52 -1.91
CA VAL A 94 15.32 4.70 -3.09
C VAL A 94 14.33 5.08 -4.18
N THR A 95 14.82 5.33 -5.40
CA THR A 95 13.96 5.65 -6.56
C THR A 95 13.04 4.49 -6.93
N GLY A 96 12.08 4.73 -7.83
CA GLY A 96 11.50 3.65 -8.63
C GLY A 96 12.56 2.87 -9.40
N GLY A 97 12.20 1.66 -9.84
CA GLY A 97 13.10 0.78 -10.58
C GLY A 97 13.42 1.34 -11.96
N ILE A 98 14.72 1.52 -12.24
CA ILE A 98 15.24 1.98 -13.53
C ILE A 98 15.99 0.83 -14.17
N ALA A 99 15.73 0.58 -15.46
CA ALA A 99 16.32 -0.55 -16.14
C ALA A 99 17.81 -0.32 -16.49
N PRO A 100 18.66 -1.37 -16.40
CA PRO A 100 20.05 -1.26 -16.83
C PRO A 100 20.20 -1.24 -18.36
N ASN A 101 19.18 -1.71 -19.09
CA ASN A 101 19.14 -1.79 -20.54
C ASN A 101 17.68 -1.84 -21.05
N PRO A 102 17.44 -1.74 -22.38
CA PRO A 102 16.09 -1.80 -22.94
C PRO A 102 15.34 -3.12 -22.72
N GLU A 103 16.03 -4.27 -22.70
CA GLU A 103 15.40 -5.59 -22.48
C GLU A 103 14.83 -5.75 -21.05
N GLY A 104 15.44 -5.05 -20.09
CA GLY A 104 15.05 -5.06 -18.69
C GLY A 104 13.97 -4.07 -18.31
N ALA A 105 13.58 -3.18 -19.22
CA ALA A 105 12.54 -2.18 -18.99
C ALA A 105 11.20 -2.84 -18.60
N VAL A 106 10.47 -2.23 -17.66
CA VAL A 106 9.21 -2.78 -17.14
C VAL A 106 8.13 -2.89 -18.22
N PHE A 107 8.18 -2.03 -19.23
CA PHE A 107 7.48 -2.14 -20.50
C PHE A 107 8.34 -1.53 -21.60
N GLU A 108 8.02 -1.81 -22.86
CA GLU A 108 8.76 -1.28 -24.00
C GLU A 108 8.84 0.26 -23.97
N GLY A 109 10.06 0.79 -23.92
CA GLY A 109 10.33 2.23 -23.84
C GLY A 109 10.26 2.85 -22.44
N ALA A 110 10.06 2.06 -21.37
CA ALA A 110 10.13 2.57 -20.00
C ALA A 110 11.54 3.05 -19.62
N ALA A 111 11.63 3.80 -18.51
CA ALA A 111 12.87 4.44 -18.10
C ALA A 111 14.03 3.45 -17.88
N LYS A 112 15.20 3.84 -18.39
CA LYS A 112 16.47 3.14 -18.25
C LYS A 112 17.59 4.14 -17.98
N LEU A 113 18.71 3.63 -17.49
CA LEU A 113 19.96 4.38 -17.42
C LEU A 113 21.07 3.52 -18.02
N SER A 114 21.18 3.57 -19.36
CA SER A 114 22.17 2.84 -20.14
C SER A 114 23.04 3.73 -21.01
N GLU A 115 22.67 5.01 -21.21
CA GLU A 115 23.42 5.96 -22.03
C GLU A 115 23.82 7.22 -21.25
N PRO A 116 24.98 7.85 -21.55
CA PRO A 116 25.43 9.07 -20.87
C PRO A 116 24.45 10.25 -20.94
N GLU A 117 23.66 10.37 -22.01
CA GLU A 117 22.70 11.46 -22.21
C GLU A 117 21.56 11.43 -21.18
N GLU A 118 21.28 10.26 -20.60
CA GLU A 118 20.20 10.07 -19.61
C GLU A 118 20.60 10.60 -18.22
N VAL A 119 21.90 10.73 -17.95
CA VAL A 119 22.47 11.15 -16.66
C VAL A 119 21.96 12.52 -16.19
N GLU A 120 21.81 13.47 -17.10
CA GLU A 120 21.41 14.84 -16.74
C GLU A 120 19.98 14.91 -16.19
N ALA A 121 19.08 14.05 -16.68
CA ALA A 121 17.72 13.98 -16.16
C ALA A 121 17.72 13.50 -14.70
N HIS A 122 18.50 12.46 -14.40
CA HIS A 122 18.66 11.94 -13.05
C HIS A 122 19.34 12.93 -12.09
N ARG A 123 20.32 13.71 -12.59
CA ARG A 123 21.06 14.69 -11.80
C ARG A 123 20.17 15.77 -11.17
N GLN A 124 19.06 16.12 -11.81
CA GLN A 124 18.08 17.05 -11.25
C GLN A 124 17.47 16.51 -9.94
N VAL A 125 17.25 15.19 -9.87
CA VAL A 125 16.68 14.53 -8.69
C VAL A 125 17.68 14.48 -7.55
N THR A 126 18.91 14.05 -7.82
CA THR A 126 19.95 13.92 -6.79
C THR A 126 20.30 15.28 -6.19
N GLN A 127 20.47 16.30 -7.03
CA GLN A 127 20.72 17.68 -6.57
C GLN A 127 19.61 18.22 -5.67
N ALA A 128 18.34 17.98 -6.03
CA ALA A 128 17.21 18.43 -5.24
C ALA A 128 17.12 17.74 -3.88
N VAL A 129 17.44 16.44 -3.80
CA VAL A 129 17.47 15.71 -2.52
C VAL A 129 18.64 16.14 -1.65
N HIS A 130 19.84 16.27 -2.23
CA HIS A 130 21.04 16.70 -1.51
C HIS A 130 20.93 18.13 -0.99
N ALA A 131 20.24 19.02 -1.72
CA ALA A 131 19.96 20.39 -1.26
C ALA A 131 19.13 20.43 0.05
N GLU A 132 18.34 19.40 0.32
CA GLU A 132 17.56 19.23 1.54
C GLU A 132 18.28 18.37 2.60
N GLY A 133 19.51 17.93 2.32
CA GLY A 133 20.34 17.13 3.22
C GLY A 133 19.97 15.65 3.29
N GLY A 134 19.14 15.14 2.38
CA GLY A 134 18.82 13.71 2.30
C GLY A 134 19.83 12.92 1.46
N HIS A 135 19.80 11.59 1.57
CA HIS A 135 20.53 10.68 0.67
C HIS A 135 19.57 9.93 -0.26
N ILE A 136 20.01 9.61 -1.47
CA ILE A 136 19.22 8.87 -2.44
C ILE A 136 20.04 7.85 -3.22
N CYS A 137 19.50 6.63 -3.29
CA CYS A 137 20.01 5.55 -4.15
C CYS A 137 19.07 5.32 -5.33
N MET A 138 19.62 4.99 -6.49
CA MET A 138 18.84 4.55 -7.64
C MET A 138 18.58 3.04 -7.56
N GLN A 139 17.33 2.60 -7.70
CA GLN A 139 17.08 1.16 -7.83
C GLN A 139 17.37 0.71 -9.27
N ILE A 140 18.30 -0.24 -9.44
CA ILE A 140 18.50 -0.94 -10.71
C ILE A 140 17.58 -2.16 -10.73
N LEU A 141 16.65 -2.18 -11.68
CA LEU A 141 15.63 -3.22 -11.83
C LEU A 141 15.59 -3.73 -13.26
N HIS A 142 15.88 -5.00 -13.47
CA HIS A 142 15.61 -5.69 -14.73
C HIS A 142 14.36 -6.58 -14.58
N ALA A 143 13.29 -6.27 -15.32
CA ALA A 143 12.00 -6.92 -15.14
C ALA A 143 11.98 -8.41 -15.57
N GLY A 144 12.92 -8.82 -16.43
CA GLY A 144 13.08 -10.22 -16.85
C GLY A 144 11.81 -10.72 -17.52
N ARG A 145 11.32 -11.92 -17.16
CA ARG A 145 10.05 -12.44 -17.70
C ARG A 145 8.79 -11.62 -17.37
N TYR A 146 8.88 -10.58 -16.54
CA TYR A 146 7.79 -9.65 -16.26
C TYR A 146 7.82 -8.37 -17.11
N ALA A 147 8.87 -8.14 -17.90
CA ALA A 147 8.88 -7.01 -18.83
C ALA A 147 7.69 -7.14 -19.79
N TYR A 148 6.90 -6.08 -19.92
CA TYR A 148 5.79 -5.99 -20.88
C TYR A 148 6.34 -5.55 -22.26
N SER A 149 7.17 -6.41 -22.83
CA SER A 149 7.86 -6.20 -24.10
C SER A 149 8.07 -7.55 -24.80
N PRO A 150 7.96 -7.66 -26.13
CA PRO A 150 8.27 -8.90 -26.85
C PRO A 150 9.75 -9.27 -26.80
N ALA A 151 10.64 -8.33 -26.45
CA ALA A 151 12.08 -8.55 -26.32
C ALA A 151 12.50 -9.09 -24.95
N LEU A 152 11.55 -9.40 -24.07
CA LEU A 152 11.84 -9.82 -22.70
C LEU A 152 12.72 -11.08 -22.63
N VAL A 153 13.68 -11.06 -21.71
CA VAL A 153 14.64 -12.16 -21.49
C VAL A 153 14.50 -12.77 -20.10
N ALA A 154 14.92 -14.03 -19.95
CA ALA A 154 14.87 -14.76 -18.69
C ALA A 154 15.95 -15.87 -18.65
N PRO A 155 16.20 -16.52 -17.49
CA PRO A 155 17.11 -17.65 -17.40
C PRO A 155 16.66 -18.85 -18.24
N SER A 156 15.36 -19.00 -18.45
CA SER A 156 14.73 -20.08 -19.23
C SER A 156 13.47 -19.57 -19.93
N ALA A 157 13.09 -20.20 -21.04
CA ALA A 157 11.94 -19.79 -21.88
C ALA A 157 10.58 -20.16 -21.25
N LEU A 158 10.32 -19.68 -20.04
CA LEU A 158 9.15 -20.01 -19.23
C LEU A 158 8.24 -18.79 -19.09
N LYS A 159 7.11 -18.81 -19.80
CA LYS A 159 6.10 -17.75 -19.76
C LYS A 159 5.52 -17.58 -18.36
N ALA A 160 5.48 -16.35 -17.87
CA ALA A 160 4.81 -16.02 -16.61
C ALA A 160 3.28 -16.10 -16.75
N PRO A 161 2.52 -16.59 -15.75
CA PRO A 161 1.05 -16.61 -15.75
C PRO A 161 0.38 -15.23 -15.87
N ILE A 162 1.12 -14.16 -15.60
CA ILE A 162 0.62 -12.77 -15.59
C ILE A 162 1.10 -11.94 -16.79
N ASN A 163 1.92 -12.51 -17.68
CA ASN A 163 2.49 -11.81 -18.83
C ASN A 163 2.00 -12.47 -20.14
N PRO A 164 1.57 -11.71 -21.16
CA PRO A 164 1.21 -12.27 -22.46
C PRO A 164 2.41 -12.84 -23.25
N TYR A 165 3.64 -12.36 -23.00
CA TYR A 165 4.82 -12.73 -23.77
C TYR A 165 5.57 -13.93 -23.17
N THR A 166 6.19 -14.74 -24.03
CA THR A 166 7.12 -15.80 -23.62
C THR A 166 8.54 -15.25 -23.68
N PRO A 167 9.33 -15.31 -22.59
CA PRO A 167 10.68 -14.78 -22.61
C PRO A 167 11.61 -15.60 -23.49
N ARG A 168 12.59 -14.94 -24.08
CA ARG A 168 13.76 -15.59 -24.68
C ARG A 168 14.69 -16.06 -23.56
N ALA A 169 15.21 -17.28 -23.68
CA ALA A 169 16.25 -17.77 -22.78
C ALA A 169 17.59 -17.10 -23.13
N LEU A 170 18.28 -16.56 -22.13
CA LEU A 170 19.63 -16.04 -22.28
C LEU A 170 20.62 -17.19 -22.52
N ASN A 171 21.65 -17.02 -23.34
CA ASN A 171 22.82 -17.89 -23.33
C ASN A 171 23.87 -17.37 -22.32
N GLY A 172 24.95 -18.13 -22.06
CA GLY A 172 25.94 -17.76 -21.03
C GLY A 172 26.65 -16.42 -21.28
N ASP A 173 26.95 -16.10 -22.54
CA ASP A 173 27.56 -14.80 -22.91
C ASP A 173 26.57 -13.67 -22.64
N GLU A 174 25.30 -13.85 -23.01
CA GLU A 174 24.25 -12.86 -22.76
C GLU A 174 24.00 -12.67 -21.25
N VAL A 175 24.11 -13.70 -20.41
CA VAL A 175 24.06 -13.51 -18.95
C VAL A 175 25.19 -12.59 -18.48
N THR A 176 26.39 -12.77 -19.03
CA THR A 176 27.52 -11.89 -18.73
C THR A 176 27.29 -10.46 -19.23
N GLU A 177 26.69 -10.28 -20.41
CA GLU A 177 26.29 -8.97 -20.93
C GLU A 177 25.26 -8.28 -20.02
N GLN A 178 24.30 -9.04 -19.45
CA GLN A 178 23.38 -8.49 -18.46
C GLN A 178 24.14 -8.00 -17.22
N VAL A 179 25.12 -8.77 -16.71
CA VAL A 179 25.95 -8.34 -15.56
C VAL A 179 26.69 -7.03 -15.89
N GLU A 180 27.29 -6.92 -17.07
CA GLU A 180 27.97 -5.69 -17.49
C GLU A 180 27.01 -4.50 -17.63
N ALA A 181 25.77 -4.72 -18.07
CA ALA A 181 24.75 -3.67 -18.10
C ALA A 181 24.42 -3.15 -16.70
N TYR A 182 24.33 -4.01 -15.67
CA TYR A 182 24.18 -3.56 -14.28
C TYR A 182 25.37 -2.71 -13.81
N VAL A 183 26.60 -3.11 -14.13
CA VAL A 183 27.82 -2.39 -13.74
C VAL A 183 27.87 -1.02 -14.44
N HIS A 184 27.55 -0.97 -15.72
CA HIS A 184 27.48 0.26 -16.50
C HIS A 184 26.40 1.21 -15.96
N CYS A 185 25.20 0.70 -15.70
CA CYS A 185 24.10 1.45 -15.10
C CYS A 185 24.50 2.04 -13.74
N ALA A 186 25.20 1.29 -12.89
CA ALA A 186 25.69 1.78 -11.60
C ALA A 186 26.75 2.89 -11.75
N LYS A 187 27.64 2.81 -12.74
CA LYS A 187 28.59 3.90 -13.06
C LYS A 187 27.86 5.17 -13.47
N LEU A 188 26.86 5.06 -14.34
CA LEU A 188 26.03 6.20 -14.75
C LEU A 188 25.24 6.77 -13.58
N ALA A 189 24.75 5.93 -12.65
CA ALA A 189 24.08 6.39 -11.44
C ALA A 189 25.02 7.20 -10.54
N ARG A 190 26.27 6.77 -10.37
CA ARG A 190 27.30 7.57 -9.69
C ARG A 190 27.54 8.90 -10.41
N ASP A 191 27.65 8.88 -11.75
CA ASP A 191 27.88 10.09 -12.54
C ASP A 191 26.67 11.06 -12.52
N ALA A 192 25.47 10.54 -12.24
CA ALA A 192 24.25 11.31 -11.95
C ALA A 192 24.22 11.87 -10.52
N GLY A 193 25.18 11.49 -9.67
CA GLY A 193 25.28 11.97 -8.29
C GLY A 193 24.43 11.21 -7.28
N TYR A 194 23.98 9.98 -7.57
CA TYR A 194 23.36 9.16 -6.53
C TYR A 194 24.39 8.78 -5.45
N ASP A 195 23.95 8.64 -4.20
CA ASP A 195 24.80 8.16 -3.09
C ASP A 195 25.11 6.65 -3.22
N GLY A 196 24.32 5.94 -4.02
CA GLY A 196 24.46 4.51 -4.25
C GLY A 196 23.38 3.93 -5.16
N VAL A 197 23.30 2.60 -5.17
CA VAL A 197 22.28 1.84 -5.89
C VAL A 197 21.59 0.81 -5.01
N GLU A 198 20.31 0.56 -5.26
CA GLU A 198 19.63 -0.65 -4.79
C GLU A 198 19.52 -1.67 -5.94
N ILE A 199 20.11 -2.84 -5.77
CA ILE A 199 20.01 -3.95 -6.74
C ILE A 199 18.76 -4.76 -6.41
N MET A 200 17.79 -4.77 -7.33
CA MET A 200 16.52 -5.45 -7.14
C MET A 200 16.63 -6.97 -7.33
N GLY A 201 16.87 -7.68 -6.24
CA GLY A 201 17.03 -9.14 -6.18
C GLY A 201 15.76 -9.94 -5.86
N SER A 202 14.57 -9.31 -5.83
CA SER A 202 13.35 -9.91 -5.30
C SER A 202 12.11 -9.77 -6.21
N GLU A 203 10.92 -10.06 -5.69
CA GLU A 203 9.60 -9.90 -6.33
C GLU A 203 9.40 -10.69 -7.63
N GLY A 204 10.26 -11.68 -7.88
CA GLY A 204 10.24 -12.47 -9.10
C GLY A 204 10.79 -11.76 -10.33
N TYR A 205 11.57 -10.69 -10.18
CA TYR A 205 12.32 -10.06 -11.28
C TYR A 205 13.58 -10.84 -11.67
N LEU A 206 14.34 -10.38 -12.67
CA LEU A 206 15.37 -11.20 -13.35
C LEU A 206 16.33 -11.90 -12.39
N ILE A 207 16.90 -11.18 -11.42
CA ILE A 207 17.81 -11.76 -10.43
C ILE A 207 17.10 -12.87 -9.65
N ASN A 208 15.90 -12.61 -9.14
CA ASN A 208 15.11 -13.60 -8.41
C ASN A 208 14.73 -14.81 -9.28
N GLN A 209 14.54 -14.59 -10.59
CA GLN A 209 14.27 -15.65 -11.56
C GLN A 209 15.48 -16.58 -11.74
N PHE A 210 16.71 -16.08 -11.66
CA PHE A 210 17.91 -16.92 -11.66
C PHE A 210 18.01 -17.78 -10.38
N LEU A 211 17.59 -17.24 -9.24
CA LEU A 211 17.70 -17.91 -7.94
C LEU A 211 16.76 -19.12 -7.78
N CYS A 212 15.52 -18.99 -8.25
CA CYS A 212 14.46 -19.96 -7.97
C CYS A 212 14.41 -21.10 -9.00
N ARG A 213 14.26 -22.33 -8.51
CA ARG A 213 14.09 -23.54 -9.35
C ARG A 213 12.86 -23.47 -10.24
N ARG A 214 11.83 -22.74 -9.79
CA ARG A 214 10.62 -22.42 -10.55
C ARG A 214 10.87 -21.83 -11.94
N THR A 215 11.99 -21.13 -12.13
CA THR A 215 12.23 -20.27 -13.29
C THR A 215 13.58 -20.46 -13.95
N ASN A 216 14.54 -21.09 -13.27
CA ASN A 216 15.85 -21.38 -13.81
C ASN A 216 16.02 -22.89 -13.98
N HIS A 217 15.85 -23.36 -15.22
CA HIS A 217 16.04 -24.76 -15.63
C HIS A 217 17.33 -24.95 -16.43
N ARG A 218 18.31 -24.05 -16.29
CA ARG A 218 19.57 -24.14 -17.00
C ARG A 218 20.44 -25.26 -16.44
N ASP A 219 21.30 -25.81 -17.29
CA ASP A 219 22.28 -26.86 -17.02
C ASP A 219 23.74 -26.37 -17.18
N ASP A 220 23.93 -25.05 -17.31
CA ASP A 220 25.22 -24.38 -17.37
C ASP A 220 25.65 -23.79 -16.00
N GLU A 221 26.72 -23.00 -15.98
CA GLU A 221 27.27 -22.41 -14.75
C GLU A 221 26.36 -21.37 -14.05
N TRP A 222 25.23 -21.03 -14.68
CA TRP A 222 24.22 -20.10 -14.17
C TRP A 222 22.94 -20.82 -13.68
N GLY A 223 22.90 -22.15 -13.72
CA GLY A 223 21.77 -22.97 -13.26
C GLY A 223 22.15 -24.30 -12.61
N GLY A 224 21.16 -25.14 -12.35
CA GLY A 224 21.36 -26.38 -11.59
C GLY A 224 21.47 -26.12 -10.08
N GLU A 225 22.61 -26.44 -9.47
CA GLU A 225 22.84 -26.29 -8.03
C GLU A 225 22.75 -24.82 -7.57
N PHE A 226 22.47 -24.60 -6.27
CA PHE A 226 22.21 -23.24 -5.79
C PHE A 226 23.41 -22.29 -5.95
N GLU A 227 24.64 -22.80 -5.84
CA GLU A 227 25.87 -22.02 -6.05
C GLU A 227 25.92 -21.40 -7.45
N SER A 228 25.55 -22.16 -8.48
CA SER A 228 25.43 -21.67 -9.86
C SER A 228 24.27 -20.69 -10.03
N ARG A 229 23.12 -20.97 -9.39
CA ARG A 229 21.93 -20.08 -9.46
C ARG A 229 22.17 -18.72 -8.81
N MET A 230 22.92 -18.66 -7.71
CA MET A 230 23.26 -17.41 -7.03
C MET A 230 24.38 -16.61 -7.70
N ARG A 231 25.16 -17.23 -8.60
CA ARG A 231 26.28 -16.59 -9.31
C ARG A 231 25.88 -15.27 -9.94
N PHE A 232 24.75 -15.21 -10.64
CA PHE A 232 24.29 -13.99 -11.31
C PHE A 232 24.13 -12.81 -10.33
N ALA A 233 23.47 -13.03 -9.18
CA ALA A 233 23.30 -11.99 -8.16
C ALA A 233 24.64 -11.55 -7.55
N VAL A 234 25.50 -12.53 -7.23
CA VAL A 234 26.79 -12.29 -6.58
C VAL A 234 27.74 -11.55 -7.50
N GLU A 235 27.83 -11.92 -8.78
CA GLU A 235 28.70 -11.25 -9.74
C GLU A 235 28.32 -9.80 -9.99
N ILE A 236 27.01 -9.49 -10.04
CA ILE A 236 26.53 -8.11 -10.16
C ILE A 236 27.07 -7.26 -9.00
N VAL A 237 26.85 -7.70 -7.75
CA VAL A 237 27.29 -6.96 -6.55
C VAL A 237 28.81 -6.82 -6.53
N GLN A 238 29.54 -7.92 -6.75
CA GLN A 238 31.01 -7.93 -6.71
C GLN A 238 31.62 -7.00 -7.77
N ARG A 239 31.09 -7.02 -9.01
CA ARG A 239 31.63 -6.19 -10.09
C ARG A 239 31.28 -4.72 -9.92
N ILE A 240 30.08 -4.40 -9.40
CA ILE A 240 29.73 -3.02 -9.03
C ILE A 240 30.66 -2.50 -7.93
N ARG A 241 30.83 -3.27 -6.84
CA ARG A 241 31.75 -2.89 -5.74
C ARG A 241 33.17 -2.67 -6.25
N ARG A 242 33.70 -3.59 -7.07
CA ARG A 242 35.04 -3.46 -7.67
C ARG A 242 35.16 -2.20 -8.53
N ALA A 243 34.12 -1.84 -9.28
CA ALA A 243 34.15 -0.72 -10.21
C ALA A 243 34.02 0.65 -9.51
N LEU A 244 33.32 0.72 -8.38
CA LEU A 244 32.95 1.98 -7.74
C LEU A 244 33.63 2.23 -6.38
N GLY A 245 34.27 1.21 -5.80
CA GLY A 245 34.97 1.32 -4.52
C GLY A 245 34.02 1.40 -3.33
N ASP A 246 34.54 1.64 -2.13
CA ASP A 246 33.78 1.62 -0.86
C ASP A 246 32.98 2.92 -0.60
N ASP A 247 33.25 3.98 -1.37
CA ASP A 247 32.59 5.28 -1.26
C ASP A 247 31.24 5.37 -2.00
N PHE A 248 30.71 4.25 -2.47
CA PHE A 248 29.42 4.17 -3.16
C PHE A 248 28.52 3.12 -2.53
N LEU A 249 27.34 3.51 -2.07
CA LEU A 249 26.45 2.58 -1.37
C LEU A 249 25.91 1.48 -2.29
N ILE A 250 25.88 0.26 -1.78
CA ILE A 250 25.19 -0.87 -2.42
C ILE A 250 24.17 -1.46 -1.46
N ILE A 251 22.90 -1.31 -1.82
CA ILE A 251 21.78 -1.98 -1.17
C ILE A 251 21.41 -3.17 -2.04
N PHE A 252 21.23 -4.36 -1.45
CA PHE A 252 20.66 -5.50 -2.18
C PHE A 252 19.29 -5.84 -1.62
N ARG A 253 18.26 -5.86 -2.49
CA ARG A 253 16.92 -6.24 -2.06
C ARG A 253 16.71 -7.75 -2.21
N LEU A 254 16.88 -8.48 -1.11
CA LEU A 254 16.85 -9.93 -1.04
C LEU A 254 15.41 -10.45 -0.93
N SER A 255 15.01 -11.39 -1.80
CA SER A 255 13.78 -12.14 -1.58
C SER A 255 13.95 -13.06 -0.38
N MET A 256 13.31 -12.72 0.75
CA MET A 256 13.45 -13.50 1.99
C MET A 256 12.33 -14.54 2.15
N ILE A 257 11.26 -14.40 1.37
CA ILE A 257 10.15 -15.34 1.28
C ILE A 257 9.46 -15.14 -0.09
N ASP A 258 9.55 -16.12 -0.99
CA ASP A 258 9.07 -15.94 -2.38
C ASP A 258 7.56 -16.10 -2.55
N LEU A 259 6.88 -16.83 -1.66
CA LEU A 259 5.43 -17.09 -1.71
C LEU A 259 4.94 -17.69 -3.04
N VAL A 260 5.78 -18.50 -3.67
CA VAL A 260 5.47 -19.33 -4.84
C VAL A 260 6.04 -20.73 -4.66
N GLU A 261 5.43 -21.71 -5.30
CA GLU A 261 5.95 -23.08 -5.33
C GLU A 261 7.34 -23.08 -5.99
N GLU A 262 8.24 -23.90 -5.46
CA GLU A 262 9.64 -24.00 -5.92
C GLU A 262 10.44 -22.68 -5.82
N GLY A 263 9.99 -21.72 -4.99
CA GLY A 263 10.79 -20.58 -4.50
C GLY A 263 12.02 -21.03 -3.70
N SER A 264 12.80 -20.14 -3.12
CA SER A 264 13.99 -20.48 -2.33
C SER A 264 13.64 -21.15 -0.98
N SER A 265 14.52 -22.03 -0.50
CA SER A 265 14.47 -22.49 0.91
C SER A 265 15.15 -21.48 1.83
N HIS A 266 14.94 -21.57 3.15
CA HIS A 266 15.58 -20.67 4.10
C HIS A 266 17.12 -20.77 4.04
N GLU A 267 17.67 -21.98 3.88
CA GLU A 267 19.11 -22.20 3.76
C GLU A 267 19.69 -21.53 2.52
N GLU A 268 18.97 -21.59 1.39
CA GLU A 268 19.34 -20.89 0.16
C GLU A 268 19.32 -19.37 0.36
N VAL A 269 18.28 -18.83 1.02
CA VAL A 269 18.19 -17.41 1.35
C VAL A 269 19.35 -16.97 2.25
N VAL A 270 19.69 -17.74 3.28
CA VAL A 270 20.83 -17.46 4.17
C VAL A 270 22.16 -17.52 3.41
N ALA A 271 22.35 -18.53 2.56
CA ALA A 271 23.56 -18.68 1.76
C ALA A 271 23.74 -17.50 0.80
N LEU A 272 22.68 -17.08 0.11
CA LEU A 272 22.71 -15.88 -0.73
C LEU A 272 22.99 -14.61 0.08
N GLY A 273 22.33 -14.42 1.22
CA GLY A 273 22.56 -13.26 2.10
C GLY A 273 24.04 -13.11 2.48
N ARG A 274 24.69 -14.21 2.88
CA ARG A 274 26.13 -14.24 3.20
C ARG A 274 27.01 -13.98 1.98
N ALA A 275 26.64 -14.52 0.82
CA ALA A 275 27.38 -14.31 -0.42
C ALA A 275 27.30 -12.85 -0.89
N ILE A 276 26.14 -12.21 -0.73
CA ILE A 276 25.90 -10.80 -1.07
C ILE A 276 26.62 -9.86 -0.09
N GLU A 277 26.60 -10.17 1.21
CA GLU A 277 27.43 -9.49 2.22
C GLU A 277 28.91 -9.56 1.85
N THR A 278 29.41 -10.76 1.56
CA THR A 278 30.81 -10.98 1.14
C THR A 278 31.14 -10.27 -0.18
N ALA A 279 30.16 -10.16 -1.08
CA ALA A 279 30.31 -9.45 -2.34
C ALA A 279 30.47 -7.93 -2.18
N GLY A 280 30.11 -7.39 -1.01
CA GLY A 280 30.30 -5.98 -0.66
C GLY A 280 29.02 -5.15 -0.64
N ALA A 281 27.85 -5.75 -0.38
CA ALA A 281 26.65 -4.96 -0.07
C ALA A 281 26.78 -4.29 1.31
N ASP A 282 26.40 -3.02 1.41
CA ASP A 282 26.41 -2.25 2.68
C ASP A 282 25.13 -2.46 3.48
N LEU A 283 24.04 -2.78 2.79
CA LEU A 283 22.70 -2.95 3.33
C LEU A 283 21.99 -4.07 2.60
N ILE A 284 21.17 -4.84 3.32
CA ILE A 284 20.23 -5.78 2.70
C ILE A 284 18.79 -5.37 3.06
N ASN A 285 18.03 -5.04 2.03
CA ASN A 285 16.61 -4.73 2.13
C ASN A 285 15.77 -5.99 1.90
N THR A 286 14.65 -6.13 2.60
CA THR A 286 13.76 -7.28 2.46
C THR A 286 12.83 -7.14 1.24
N GLY A 287 12.70 -8.22 0.47
CA GLY A 287 11.66 -8.45 -0.53
C GLY A 287 10.73 -9.58 -0.10
N ILE A 288 9.42 -9.45 -0.38
CA ILE A 288 8.38 -10.35 0.12
C ILE A 288 7.42 -10.71 -1.02
N GLY A 289 7.45 -11.97 -1.42
CA GLY A 289 6.57 -12.51 -2.44
C GLY A 289 7.07 -12.25 -3.85
N TRP A 290 6.25 -12.70 -4.81
CA TRP A 290 6.38 -12.44 -6.24
C TRP A 290 5.08 -11.81 -6.74
N HIS A 291 5.11 -11.11 -7.88
CA HIS A 291 3.87 -10.65 -8.54
C HIS A 291 2.91 -11.80 -8.91
N GLU A 292 3.43 -13.01 -9.09
CA GLU A 292 2.66 -14.23 -9.34
C GLU A 292 2.03 -14.86 -8.08
N ALA A 293 2.50 -14.48 -6.89
CA ALA A 293 2.08 -15.09 -5.63
C ALA A 293 0.56 -15.01 -5.45
N ARG A 294 -0.01 -16.08 -4.90
CA ARG A 294 -1.44 -16.15 -4.56
C ARG A 294 -1.70 -15.86 -3.08
N VAL A 295 -0.72 -15.26 -2.42
CA VAL A 295 -0.77 -14.73 -1.06
C VAL A 295 -0.66 -13.20 -1.13
N PRO A 296 -1.57 -12.45 -0.48
CA PRO A 296 -1.47 -11.00 -0.45
C PRO A 296 -0.26 -10.55 0.39
N THR A 297 0.55 -9.62 -0.12
CA THR A 297 1.75 -9.14 0.59
C THR A 297 1.65 -7.70 1.08
N ILE A 298 0.78 -6.89 0.45
CA ILE A 298 0.74 -5.45 0.69
C ILE A 298 -0.66 -4.84 0.82
N VAL A 299 -1.74 -5.56 0.48
CA VAL A 299 -3.13 -5.03 0.50
C VAL A 299 -3.63 -4.82 1.93
N THR A 300 -4.76 -4.11 2.11
CA THR A 300 -5.30 -3.74 3.43
C THR A 300 -5.59 -4.92 4.37
N SER A 301 -5.93 -6.10 3.86
CA SER A 301 -6.15 -7.30 4.68
C SER A 301 -4.88 -7.94 5.25
N VAL A 302 -3.69 -7.53 4.79
CA VAL A 302 -2.42 -8.01 5.34
C VAL A 302 -2.15 -7.31 6.69
N PRO A 303 -1.87 -8.01 7.79
CA PRO A 303 -1.60 -7.36 9.07
C PRO A 303 -0.41 -6.38 9.02
N ARG A 304 -0.41 -5.37 9.89
CA ARG A 304 0.73 -4.44 10.01
C ARG A 304 2.00 -5.21 10.38
N ALA A 305 3.10 -4.92 9.69
CA ALA A 305 4.41 -5.55 9.92
C ALA A 305 4.41 -7.10 9.87
N ALA A 306 3.45 -7.70 9.13
CA ALA A 306 3.23 -9.15 9.12
C ALA A 306 4.49 -9.98 8.83
N PHE A 307 5.35 -9.48 7.95
CA PHE A 307 6.52 -10.23 7.47
C PHE A 307 7.82 -9.90 8.20
N THR A 308 7.82 -9.02 9.20
CA THR A 308 9.09 -8.58 9.84
C THR A 308 9.85 -9.71 10.54
N GLU A 309 9.17 -10.79 10.88
CA GLU A 309 9.77 -12.03 11.39
C GLU A 309 10.76 -12.67 10.40
N VAL A 310 10.52 -12.56 9.08
CA VAL A 310 11.44 -13.14 8.09
C VAL A 310 12.77 -12.37 8.06
N THR A 311 12.74 -11.06 8.25
CA THR A 311 13.94 -10.22 8.38
C THR A 311 14.68 -10.53 9.68
N ARG A 312 13.94 -10.71 10.79
CA ARG A 312 14.52 -11.04 12.10
C ARG A 312 15.39 -12.29 12.06
N ARG A 313 14.92 -13.35 11.40
CA ARG A 313 15.64 -14.62 11.25
C ARG A 313 16.97 -14.47 10.52
N LEU A 314 17.02 -13.62 9.49
CA LEU A 314 18.26 -13.36 8.75
C LEU A 314 19.22 -12.46 9.53
N ARG A 315 18.69 -11.58 10.37
CA ARG A 315 19.51 -10.71 11.24
C ARG A 315 20.33 -11.51 12.24
N GLU A 316 19.88 -12.71 12.61
CA GLU A 316 20.61 -13.61 13.52
C GLU A 316 21.89 -14.20 12.88
N VAL A 317 22.02 -14.15 11.54
CA VAL A 317 23.11 -14.83 10.81
C VAL A 317 23.92 -13.94 9.85
N LEU A 318 23.50 -12.69 9.65
CA LEU A 318 24.18 -11.67 8.82
C LEU A 318 24.70 -10.53 9.70
N THR A 319 25.75 -9.84 9.25
CA THR A 319 26.33 -8.71 9.98
C THR A 319 26.02 -7.36 9.35
N VAL A 320 25.73 -7.31 8.04
CA VAL A 320 25.22 -6.09 7.39
C VAL A 320 23.89 -5.68 8.01
N PRO A 321 23.62 -4.37 8.16
CA PRO A 321 22.33 -3.93 8.67
C PRO A 321 21.18 -4.35 7.75
N LEU A 322 20.10 -4.86 8.35
CA LEU A 322 18.92 -5.32 7.61
C LEU A 322 17.77 -4.32 7.67
N ILE A 323 16.98 -4.27 6.60
CA ILE A 323 15.84 -3.37 6.47
C ILE A 323 14.55 -4.19 6.35
N ALA A 324 13.67 -4.09 7.34
CA ALA A 324 12.36 -4.73 7.31
C ALA A 324 11.33 -3.89 6.56
N THR A 325 10.41 -4.53 5.83
CA THR A 325 9.41 -3.84 4.99
C THR A 325 8.01 -4.44 5.14
N ASN A 326 7.10 -3.95 4.30
CA ASN A 326 5.70 -4.34 4.14
C ASN A 326 4.78 -4.01 5.32
N ARG A 327 3.75 -3.22 5.02
CA ARG A 327 2.68 -2.83 5.97
C ARG A 327 3.19 -2.24 7.30
N ILE A 328 4.34 -1.56 7.25
CA ILE A 328 4.78 -0.61 8.27
C ILE A 328 4.29 0.77 7.81
N ASN A 329 3.36 1.38 8.54
CA ASN A 329 2.71 2.63 8.11
C ASN A 329 2.53 3.66 9.24
N MET A 330 2.85 3.29 10.49
CA MET A 330 2.71 4.15 11.65
C MET A 330 3.95 4.09 12.56
N PRO A 331 4.32 5.21 13.21
CA PRO A 331 5.58 5.30 13.93
C PRO A 331 5.71 4.29 15.07
N GLU A 332 4.64 4.02 15.81
CA GLU A 332 4.63 3.03 16.89
C GLU A 332 4.87 1.61 16.40
N VAL A 333 4.49 1.30 15.15
CA VAL A 333 4.76 0.01 14.52
C VAL A 333 6.22 -0.07 14.09
N ALA A 334 6.74 0.98 13.46
CA ALA A 334 8.14 1.06 13.07
C ALA A 334 9.09 0.99 14.28
N GLU A 335 8.77 1.73 15.34
CA GLU A 335 9.52 1.73 16.60
C GLU A 335 9.53 0.33 17.22
N ARG A 336 8.38 -0.33 17.32
CA ARG A 336 8.29 -1.69 17.86
C ARG A 336 9.15 -2.68 17.08
N VAL A 337 9.09 -2.65 15.75
CA VAL A 337 9.91 -3.52 14.88
C VAL A 337 11.41 -3.37 15.18
N LEU A 338 11.88 -2.13 15.37
CA LEU A 338 13.28 -1.86 15.70
C LEU A 338 13.62 -2.24 17.15
N ALA A 339 12.75 -1.90 18.11
CA ALA A 339 12.95 -2.17 19.53
C ALA A 339 12.99 -3.68 19.84
N GLU A 340 12.17 -4.47 19.15
CA GLU A 340 12.13 -5.94 19.25
C GLU A 340 13.26 -6.62 18.45
N GLY A 341 14.11 -5.85 17.76
CA GLY A 341 15.28 -6.36 17.05
C GLY A 341 14.98 -7.10 15.76
N HIS A 342 13.85 -6.82 15.11
CA HIS A 342 13.48 -7.46 13.84
C HIS A 342 14.36 -6.98 12.67
N ALA A 343 14.86 -5.74 12.74
CA ALA A 343 15.71 -5.12 11.74
C ALA A 343 16.50 -3.95 12.33
N ASP A 344 17.47 -3.44 11.57
CA ASP A 344 18.26 -2.26 11.92
C ASP A 344 17.68 -0.98 11.31
N MET A 345 16.83 -1.12 10.28
CA MET A 345 16.05 -0.08 9.63
C MET A 345 14.66 -0.59 9.23
N VAL A 346 13.75 0.35 8.95
CA VAL A 346 12.45 0.05 8.33
C VAL A 346 12.33 0.73 6.97
N SER A 347 11.75 0.01 6.02
CA SER A 347 11.40 0.50 4.69
C SER A 347 9.91 0.79 4.64
N MET A 348 9.58 2.02 4.26
CA MET A 348 8.22 2.46 4.01
C MET A 348 8.15 3.08 2.62
N ALA A 349 7.29 2.56 1.76
CA ALA A 349 7.06 3.12 0.43
C ALA A 349 5.80 3.99 0.44
N ARG A 350 4.64 3.34 0.35
CA ARG A 350 3.32 4.00 0.29
C ARG A 350 2.99 4.99 1.41
N PRO A 351 3.49 4.85 2.66
CA PRO A 351 3.35 5.91 3.67
C PRO A 351 3.86 7.28 3.21
N PHE A 352 4.91 7.35 2.38
CA PHE A 352 5.43 8.62 1.84
C PHE A 352 4.67 9.18 0.64
N LEU A 353 3.82 8.37 0.01
CA LEU A 353 2.78 8.89 -0.89
C LEU A 353 1.63 9.49 -0.08
N ALA A 354 1.24 8.86 1.03
CA ALA A 354 0.15 9.32 1.87
C ALA A 354 0.49 10.57 2.68
N ASP A 355 1.71 10.68 3.19
CA ASP A 355 2.17 11.83 3.96
C ASP A 355 3.67 12.09 3.72
N PRO A 356 4.06 13.17 3.01
CA PRO A 356 5.47 13.52 2.87
C PRO A 356 6.13 13.89 4.19
N GLU A 357 5.36 14.41 5.16
CA GLU A 357 5.83 14.91 6.45
C GLU A 357 5.87 13.83 7.55
N TRP A 358 5.68 12.57 7.19
CA TRP A 358 5.56 11.45 8.14
C TRP A 358 6.70 11.44 9.18
N VAL A 359 7.94 11.65 8.73
CA VAL A 359 9.12 11.59 9.62
C VAL A 359 9.16 12.77 10.59
N ALA A 360 8.97 14.00 10.09
CA ALA A 360 8.91 15.20 10.93
C ALA A 360 7.81 15.09 11.99
N LYS A 361 6.60 14.68 11.59
CA LYS A 361 5.46 14.48 12.50
C LYS A 361 5.77 13.42 13.55
N ALA A 362 6.36 12.29 13.17
CA ALA A 362 6.78 11.27 14.12
C ALA A 362 7.82 11.79 15.12
N ARG A 363 8.83 12.54 14.64
CA ARG A 363 9.90 13.09 15.47
C ARG A 363 9.35 14.04 16.53
N GLU A 364 8.35 14.84 16.16
CA GLU A 364 7.72 15.86 16.99
C GLU A 364 6.60 15.35 17.91
N GLY A 365 6.28 14.05 17.88
CA GLY A 365 5.16 13.49 18.66
C GLY A 365 3.79 13.95 18.15
N ARG A 366 3.67 14.14 16.83
CA ARG A 366 2.47 14.59 16.11
C ARG A 366 1.86 13.48 15.27
N GLU A 367 1.92 12.23 15.73
CA GLU A 367 1.42 11.05 15.00
C GLU A 367 -0.07 11.13 14.67
N ALA A 368 -0.87 11.84 15.49
CA ALA A 368 -2.29 12.08 15.23
C ALA A 368 -2.54 12.81 13.89
N PHE A 369 -1.56 13.61 13.43
CA PHE A 369 -1.59 14.38 12.19
C PHE A 369 -0.98 13.65 10.99
N ILE A 370 -0.50 12.41 11.17
CA ILE A 370 -0.02 11.59 10.06
C ILE A 370 -1.21 11.14 9.21
N ASN A 371 -1.18 11.48 7.93
CA ASN A 371 -2.14 10.99 6.95
C ASN A 371 -1.78 9.55 6.55
N THR A 372 -2.30 8.59 7.31
CA THR A 372 -1.85 7.20 7.25
C THR A 372 -2.18 6.53 5.92
N CYS A 373 -1.21 5.82 5.35
CA CYS A 373 -1.46 4.91 4.24
C CYS A 373 -2.36 3.74 4.69
N ILE A 374 -3.55 3.66 4.08
CA ILE A 374 -4.54 2.61 4.35
C ILE A 374 -4.37 1.34 3.48
N ALA A 375 -3.27 1.23 2.73
CA ALA A 375 -2.94 0.09 1.88
C ALA A 375 -4.01 -0.27 0.81
N CYS A 376 -4.82 0.70 0.38
CA CYS A 376 -5.91 0.48 -0.59
C CYS A 376 -5.43 0.09 -2.00
N ASN A 377 -4.18 0.43 -2.35
CA ASN A 377 -3.56 0.29 -3.68
C ASN A 377 -4.23 1.06 -4.85
N GLN A 378 -5.41 1.66 -4.64
CA GLN A 378 -6.25 2.17 -5.73
C GLN A 378 -5.63 3.29 -6.57
N ALA A 379 -4.93 4.23 -5.94
CA ALA A 379 -4.34 5.39 -6.61
C ALA A 379 -2.84 5.22 -6.88
N CYS A 380 -2.18 4.29 -6.17
CA CYS A 380 -0.77 4.00 -6.36
C CYS A 380 -0.61 2.81 -7.29
N LEU A 381 -0.56 1.60 -6.74
CA LEU A 381 -0.23 0.39 -7.49
C LEU A 381 -1.21 0.11 -8.64
N ASP A 382 -2.52 0.22 -8.42
CA ASP A 382 -3.52 0.02 -9.47
C ASP A 382 -3.33 1.02 -10.64
N HIS A 383 -2.91 2.26 -10.36
CA HIS A 383 -2.57 3.22 -11.42
C HIS A 383 -1.32 2.80 -12.17
N THR A 384 -0.24 2.43 -11.46
CA THR A 384 1.01 2.00 -12.08
C THR A 384 0.77 0.84 -13.06
N PHE A 385 0.05 -0.20 -12.63
CA PHE A 385 -0.30 -1.35 -13.47
C PHE A 385 -1.31 -1.04 -14.59
N GLN A 386 -1.97 0.12 -14.54
CA GLN A 386 -2.84 0.62 -15.59
C GLN A 386 -2.13 1.62 -16.53
N GLY A 387 -0.82 1.86 -16.36
CA GLY A 387 -0.07 2.86 -17.11
C GLY A 387 -0.49 4.29 -16.81
N LYS A 388 -1.10 4.53 -15.63
CA LYS A 388 -1.49 5.87 -15.16
C LYS A 388 -0.46 6.38 -14.17
N LEU A 389 -0.32 7.70 -14.09
CA LEU A 389 0.49 8.33 -13.07
C LEU A 389 0.03 7.90 -11.67
N THR A 390 0.99 7.49 -10.84
CA THR A 390 0.78 7.17 -9.42
C THR A 390 0.26 8.40 -8.68
N SER A 391 -0.60 8.16 -7.70
CA SER A 391 -1.09 9.15 -6.74
C SER A 391 -1.39 8.45 -5.41
N CYS A 392 -2.11 9.11 -4.51
CA CYS A 392 -2.58 8.52 -3.28
C CYS A 392 -4.05 8.87 -3.02
N LEU A 393 -4.84 7.87 -2.59
CA LEU A 393 -6.25 8.06 -2.29
C LEU A 393 -6.46 9.13 -1.21
N VAL A 394 -5.62 9.11 -0.17
CA VAL A 394 -5.73 10.05 0.96
C VAL A 394 -4.92 11.32 0.76
N ASN A 395 -4.06 11.38 -0.26
CA ASN A 395 -3.24 12.54 -0.60
C ASN A 395 -3.16 12.74 -2.13
N PRO A 396 -4.11 13.49 -2.71
CA PRO A 396 -4.11 13.75 -4.15
C PRO A 396 -2.90 14.52 -4.66
N ARG A 397 -2.13 15.18 -3.78
CA ARG A 397 -0.87 15.88 -4.16
C ARG A 397 0.27 14.91 -4.48
N ALA A 398 0.20 13.65 -4.07
CA ALA A 398 1.27 12.69 -4.31
C ALA A 398 1.56 12.57 -5.80
N CYS A 399 2.83 12.79 -6.18
CA CYS A 399 3.34 12.84 -7.57
C CYS A 399 2.77 14.01 -8.42
N HIS A 400 2.09 14.96 -7.77
CA HIS A 400 1.52 16.17 -8.35
C HIS A 400 1.92 17.41 -7.54
N GLU A 401 3.06 17.34 -6.83
CA GLU A 401 3.51 18.37 -5.89
C GLU A 401 3.66 19.75 -6.54
N THR A 402 4.06 19.78 -7.82
CA THR A 402 4.25 20.99 -8.63
C THR A 402 2.96 21.49 -9.29
N GLU A 403 1.91 20.65 -9.36
CA GLU A 403 0.66 20.95 -10.06
C GLU A 403 -0.48 21.28 -9.10
N LEU A 404 -0.56 20.57 -7.96
CA LEU A 404 -1.57 20.74 -6.95
C LEU A 404 -0.95 21.35 -5.68
N THR A 405 -1.00 22.68 -5.62
CA THR A 405 -0.49 23.46 -4.49
C THR A 405 -1.65 24.04 -3.68
N LEU A 406 -1.54 23.97 -2.35
CA LEU A 406 -2.51 24.54 -1.42
C LEU A 406 -1.94 25.86 -0.85
N ALA A 407 -1.66 26.82 -1.73
CA ALA A 407 -1.12 28.12 -1.35
C ALA A 407 -2.12 28.91 -0.48
N ALA A 408 -1.61 29.72 0.45
CA ALA A 408 -2.44 30.57 1.30
C ALA A 408 -3.22 31.60 0.47
N VAL A 409 -4.47 31.88 0.85
CA VAL A 409 -5.30 32.89 0.20
C VAL A 409 -5.07 34.29 0.80
N ALA A 410 -5.06 35.30 -0.06
CA ALA A 410 -4.96 36.70 0.37
C ALA A 410 -6.26 37.25 0.95
N THR A 411 -7.41 36.67 0.59
CA THR A 411 -8.73 37.12 1.04
C THR A 411 -9.58 35.92 1.46
N PRO A 412 -9.59 35.58 2.76
CA PRO A 412 -10.37 34.47 3.28
C PRO A 412 -11.88 34.64 3.06
N ARG A 413 -12.48 33.66 2.40
CA ARG A 413 -13.93 33.49 2.22
C ARG A 413 -14.56 32.63 3.34
N ASP A 414 -15.83 32.86 3.64
CA ASP A 414 -16.67 32.00 4.48
C ASP A 414 -17.24 30.85 3.64
N ILE A 415 -16.82 29.61 3.95
CA ILE A 415 -17.18 28.41 3.20
C ILE A 415 -18.03 27.48 4.08
N ALA A 416 -19.24 27.18 3.63
CA ALA A 416 -20.04 26.09 4.18
C ALA A 416 -19.77 24.79 3.43
N VAL A 417 -19.42 23.72 4.13
CA VAL A 417 -19.30 22.37 3.57
C VAL A 417 -20.42 21.51 4.14
N VAL A 418 -21.25 20.91 3.27
CA VAL A 418 -22.41 20.10 3.66
C VAL A 418 -22.10 18.63 3.43
N GLY A 419 -21.94 17.87 4.51
CA GLY A 419 -21.62 16.45 4.54
C GLY A 419 -20.16 16.20 4.94
N ALA A 420 -19.93 15.50 6.04
CA ALA A 420 -18.59 15.14 6.54
C ALA A 420 -18.14 13.76 6.04
N GLY A 421 -18.49 13.39 4.80
CA GLY A 421 -17.87 12.28 4.08
C GLY A 421 -16.49 12.64 3.52
N PRO A 422 -15.76 11.70 2.87
CA PRO A 422 -14.39 11.94 2.41
C PRO A 422 -14.21 13.18 1.51
N ALA A 423 -15.18 13.49 0.64
CA ALA A 423 -15.15 14.70 -0.19
C ALA A 423 -15.23 16.00 0.63
N GLY A 424 -16.19 16.06 1.56
CA GLY A 424 -16.36 17.22 2.42
C GLY A 424 -15.21 17.40 3.40
N LEU A 425 -14.71 16.30 3.98
CA LEU A 425 -13.55 16.32 4.87
C LEU A 425 -12.28 16.82 4.15
N ALA A 426 -12.02 16.30 2.94
CA ALA A 426 -10.89 16.75 2.13
C ALA A 426 -11.00 18.25 1.79
N THR A 427 -12.19 18.71 1.41
CA THR A 427 -12.43 20.12 1.10
C THR A 427 -12.26 21.00 2.33
N ALA A 428 -12.88 20.63 3.45
CA ALA A 428 -12.87 21.41 4.68
C ALA A 428 -11.45 21.61 5.22
N VAL A 429 -10.67 20.52 5.30
CA VAL A 429 -9.27 20.59 5.74
C VAL A 429 -8.43 21.38 4.75
N SER A 430 -8.52 21.09 3.45
CA SER A 430 -7.68 21.76 2.44
C SER A 430 -8.00 23.26 2.32
N ALA A 431 -9.27 23.66 2.41
CA ALA A 431 -9.66 25.07 2.37
C ALA A 431 -9.24 25.81 3.65
N ALA A 432 -9.35 25.17 4.81
CA ALA A 432 -8.87 25.75 6.07
C ALA A 432 -7.34 25.88 6.09
N GLN A 433 -6.59 24.91 5.55
CA GLN A 433 -5.13 25.01 5.37
C GLN A 433 -4.71 26.21 4.52
N ARG A 434 -5.52 26.60 3.54
CA ARG A 434 -5.29 27.80 2.72
C ARG A 434 -5.65 29.09 3.45
N GLY A 435 -6.37 29.02 4.58
CA GLY A 435 -6.76 30.17 5.40
C GLY A 435 -8.22 30.61 5.28
N HIS A 436 -9.08 29.86 4.61
CA HIS A 436 -10.53 30.16 4.58
C HIS A 436 -11.20 29.89 5.93
N ARG A 437 -12.33 30.57 6.18
CA ARG A 437 -13.20 30.30 7.34
C ARG A 437 -14.18 29.20 6.96
N VAL A 438 -14.01 28.00 7.52
CA VAL A 438 -14.78 26.83 7.12
C VAL A 438 -15.77 26.43 8.22
N THR A 439 -17.04 26.22 7.82
CA THR A 439 -18.05 25.57 8.66
C THR A 439 -18.50 24.28 8.00
N LEU A 440 -18.37 23.15 8.70
CA LEU A 440 -18.73 21.81 8.24
C LEU A 440 -20.02 21.34 8.91
N PHE A 441 -21.02 20.97 8.12
CA PHE A 441 -22.30 20.44 8.59
C PHE A 441 -22.38 18.93 8.35
N GLU A 442 -22.80 18.17 9.35
CA GLU A 442 -23.01 16.72 9.27
C GLU A 442 -24.30 16.36 10.00
N ARG A 443 -25.16 15.59 9.34
CA ARG A 443 -26.45 15.18 9.90
C ARG A 443 -26.29 14.10 10.96
N GLU A 444 -25.23 13.29 10.87
CA GLU A 444 -24.95 12.21 11.80
C GLU A 444 -24.19 12.72 13.04
N ALA A 445 -24.10 11.87 14.07
CA ALA A 445 -23.39 12.19 15.31
C ALA A 445 -21.85 12.13 15.20
N GLU A 446 -21.31 11.73 14.05
CA GLU A 446 -19.88 11.53 13.81
C GLU A 446 -19.54 11.84 12.35
N ILE A 447 -18.32 12.32 12.10
CA ILE A 447 -17.79 12.46 10.75
C ILE A 447 -17.51 11.11 10.08
N GLY A 448 -17.35 11.13 8.76
CA GLY A 448 -16.78 10.06 7.97
C GLY A 448 -17.67 9.57 6.84
N GLY A 449 -18.96 9.87 6.87
CA GLY A 449 -19.92 9.38 5.86
C GLY A 449 -19.75 7.88 5.62
N GLN A 450 -19.58 7.46 4.37
CA GLN A 450 -19.40 6.05 4.01
C GLN A 450 -18.13 5.38 4.60
N PHE A 451 -17.12 6.13 5.03
CA PHE A 451 -15.96 5.53 5.71
C PHE A 451 -16.34 4.91 7.06
N ARG A 452 -17.45 5.33 7.69
CA ARG A 452 -17.99 4.69 8.88
C ARG A 452 -18.42 3.24 8.62
N TYR A 453 -18.89 2.95 7.40
CA TYR A 453 -19.21 1.61 6.95
C TYR A 453 -17.95 0.85 6.53
N ALA A 454 -17.07 1.48 5.74
CA ALA A 454 -15.85 0.86 5.23
C ALA A 454 -14.93 0.34 6.35
N GLN A 455 -14.76 1.10 7.44
CA GLN A 455 -13.90 0.69 8.57
C GLN A 455 -14.40 -0.54 9.35
N ARG A 456 -15.66 -0.94 9.15
CA ARG A 456 -16.25 -2.14 9.78
C ARG A 456 -16.02 -3.41 8.96
N ILE A 457 -15.61 -3.28 7.71
CA ILE A 457 -15.36 -4.43 6.84
C ILE A 457 -14.05 -5.09 7.26
N PRO A 458 -14.02 -6.41 7.53
CA PRO A 458 -12.79 -7.13 7.83
C PRO A 458 -11.73 -6.91 6.74
N GLY A 459 -10.52 -6.53 7.14
CA GLY A 459 -9.46 -6.16 6.22
C GLY A 459 -9.54 -4.72 5.68
N LYS A 460 -10.40 -3.86 6.24
CA LYS A 460 -10.46 -2.40 5.98
C LYS A 460 -10.41 -1.57 7.27
N GLU A 461 -9.87 -2.15 8.33
CA GLU A 461 -9.73 -1.52 9.63
C GLU A 461 -8.94 -0.21 9.58
N GLU A 462 -7.98 -0.09 8.65
CA GLU A 462 -7.14 1.09 8.44
C GLU A 462 -7.93 2.36 8.07
N PHE A 463 -9.17 2.25 7.58
CA PHE A 463 -10.01 3.42 7.30
C PHE A 463 -10.29 4.27 8.56
N ARG A 464 -10.18 3.65 9.76
CA ARG A 464 -10.24 4.37 11.04
C ARG A 464 -9.15 5.44 11.15
N GLU A 465 -7.98 5.20 10.56
CA GLU A 465 -6.82 6.10 10.63
C GLU A 465 -7.05 7.37 9.80
N THR A 466 -7.72 7.25 8.65
CA THR A 466 -8.10 8.43 7.86
C THR A 466 -9.12 9.29 8.59
N LEU A 467 -10.06 8.68 9.32
CA LEU A 467 -10.99 9.43 10.16
C LEU A 467 -10.28 10.07 11.36
N ARG A 468 -9.30 9.39 11.96
CA ARG A 468 -8.45 9.97 13.02
C ARG A 468 -7.66 11.17 12.51
N TYR A 469 -7.05 11.07 11.33
CA TYR A 469 -6.38 12.18 10.65
C TYR A 469 -7.32 13.37 10.48
N TYR A 470 -8.49 13.17 9.84
CA TYR A 470 -9.43 14.27 9.60
C TYR A 470 -9.95 14.90 10.89
N ARG A 471 -10.27 14.11 11.93
CA ARG A 471 -10.65 14.65 13.25
C ARG A 471 -9.58 15.59 13.80
N SER A 472 -8.32 15.13 13.79
CA SER A 472 -7.18 15.89 14.31
C SER A 472 -6.95 17.18 13.50
N MET A 473 -7.06 17.08 12.17
CA MET A 473 -6.88 18.25 11.29
C MET A 473 -8.00 19.28 11.43
N LEU A 474 -9.26 18.85 11.55
CA LEU A 474 -10.39 19.77 11.76
C LEU A 474 -10.23 20.55 13.07
N GLU A 475 -9.81 19.88 14.13
CA GLU A 475 -9.53 20.52 15.43
C GLU A 475 -8.35 21.49 15.35
N ALA A 476 -7.22 21.07 14.79
CA ALA A 476 -6.03 21.93 14.70
C ALA A 476 -6.19 23.15 13.77
N LEU A 477 -7.10 23.07 12.80
CA LEU A 477 -7.42 24.15 11.88
C LEU A 477 -8.62 24.99 12.32
N ASP A 478 -9.16 24.74 13.53
CA ASP A 478 -10.33 25.44 14.08
C ASP A 478 -11.55 25.45 13.13
N VAL A 479 -11.77 24.34 12.42
CA VAL A 479 -12.94 24.21 11.55
C VAL A 479 -14.19 24.07 12.41
N ARG A 480 -15.19 24.91 12.16
CA ARG A 480 -16.45 24.86 12.91
C ARG A 480 -17.30 23.67 12.47
N VAL A 481 -17.35 22.62 13.27
CA VAL A 481 -18.11 21.40 12.95
C VAL A 481 -19.46 21.36 13.66
N TYR A 482 -20.54 21.20 12.90
CA TYR A 482 -21.90 20.98 13.38
C TYR A 482 -22.35 19.55 13.08
N LEU A 483 -22.22 18.67 14.07
CA LEU A 483 -22.77 17.30 14.03
C LEU A 483 -24.26 17.32 14.38
N ASN A 484 -24.97 16.22 14.12
CA ASN A 484 -26.42 16.09 14.34
C ASN A 484 -27.23 17.24 13.73
N THR A 485 -26.75 17.81 12.62
CA THR A 485 -27.28 19.02 12.02
C THR A 485 -27.55 18.77 10.54
N LEU A 486 -28.83 18.63 10.18
CA LEU A 486 -29.24 18.69 8.79
C LEU A 486 -29.08 20.14 8.29
N ALA A 487 -28.37 20.33 7.18
CA ALA A 487 -28.18 21.65 6.61
C ALA A 487 -29.46 22.11 5.87
N GLU A 488 -29.85 23.36 6.08
CA GLU A 488 -31.03 23.98 5.49
C GLU A 488 -30.62 25.24 4.72
N VAL A 489 -31.36 25.61 3.67
CA VAL A 489 -31.03 26.73 2.76
C VAL A 489 -30.83 28.03 3.53
N GLU A 490 -31.69 28.30 4.49
CA GLU A 490 -31.70 29.50 5.33
C GLU A 490 -30.40 29.68 6.11
N ARG A 491 -29.77 28.57 6.52
CA ARG A 491 -28.52 28.58 7.28
C ARG A 491 -27.29 28.65 6.39
N LEU A 492 -27.44 28.34 5.10
CA LEU A 492 -26.35 28.29 4.12
C LEU A 492 -26.23 29.58 3.29
N ARG A 493 -27.32 30.37 3.17
CA ARG A 493 -27.39 31.54 2.28
C ARG A 493 -26.42 32.69 2.60
N ASP A 494 -25.94 32.76 3.84
CA ASP A 494 -25.07 33.84 4.30
C ASP A 494 -23.57 33.51 4.11
N PHE A 495 -23.23 32.32 3.60
CA PHE A 495 -21.85 31.94 3.27
C PHE A 495 -21.47 32.42 1.86
N ASP A 496 -20.20 32.77 1.68
CA ASP A 496 -19.68 33.17 0.36
C ASP A 496 -19.70 32.00 -0.64
N VAL A 497 -19.48 30.77 -0.15
CA VAL A 497 -19.46 29.54 -0.95
C VAL A 497 -20.14 28.42 -0.18
N VAL A 498 -20.97 27.65 -0.88
CA VAL A 498 -21.54 26.39 -0.37
C VAL A 498 -20.99 25.21 -1.17
N VAL A 499 -20.37 24.27 -0.48
CA VAL A 499 -19.89 23.01 -1.05
C VAL A 499 -20.81 21.87 -0.63
N LEU A 500 -21.56 21.33 -1.59
CA LEU A 500 -22.42 20.16 -1.39
C LEU A 500 -21.60 18.87 -1.56
N ALA A 501 -21.31 18.23 -0.43
CA ALA A 501 -20.64 16.93 -0.31
C ALA A 501 -21.55 15.90 0.38
N SER A 502 -22.87 16.04 0.18
CA SER A 502 -23.96 15.25 0.78
C SER A 502 -23.93 13.75 0.48
N GLY A 503 -23.10 13.33 -0.48
CA GLY A 503 -22.83 11.92 -0.75
C GLY A 503 -23.95 11.24 -1.52
N VAL A 504 -24.29 10.02 -1.11
CA VAL A 504 -25.19 9.13 -1.84
C VAL A 504 -26.14 8.39 -0.90
N ALA A 505 -27.26 7.92 -1.46
CA ALA A 505 -28.14 6.97 -0.81
C ALA A 505 -28.09 5.59 -1.51
N PRO A 506 -28.34 4.47 -0.79
CA PRO A 506 -28.57 3.18 -1.42
C PRO A 506 -29.70 3.24 -2.45
N ARG A 507 -29.51 2.60 -3.61
CA ARG A 507 -30.58 2.47 -4.60
C ARG A 507 -31.63 1.47 -4.09
N ALA A 508 -32.87 1.94 -3.95
CA ALA A 508 -33.99 1.07 -3.60
C ALA A 508 -34.20 -0.04 -4.64
N LEU A 509 -34.60 -1.21 -4.17
CA LEU A 509 -34.92 -2.35 -5.02
C LEU A 509 -36.36 -2.23 -5.50
N SER A 510 -36.60 -2.23 -6.81
CA SER A 510 -37.95 -2.21 -7.39
C SER A 510 -38.27 -3.60 -7.96
N LEU A 511 -38.71 -4.51 -7.09
CA LEU A 511 -39.13 -5.89 -7.43
C LEU A 511 -40.36 -6.31 -6.61
N PRO A 512 -41.18 -7.26 -7.08
CA PRO A 512 -42.22 -7.86 -6.25
C PRO A 512 -41.66 -8.38 -4.92
N GLY A 513 -42.27 -7.98 -3.79
CA GLY A 513 -41.79 -8.35 -2.45
C GLY A 513 -40.59 -7.57 -1.91
N SER A 514 -40.17 -6.49 -2.57
CA SER A 514 -39.05 -5.63 -2.11
C SER A 514 -39.30 -4.93 -0.76
N GLU A 515 -40.56 -4.78 -0.36
CA GLU A 515 -40.96 -4.21 0.94
C GLU A 515 -40.96 -5.26 2.08
N ASP A 516 -40.63 -6.52 1.79
CA ASP A 516 -40.55 -7.57 2.81
C ASP A 516 -39.47 -7.24 3.85
N PRO A 517 -39.71 -7.44 5.16
CA PRO A 517 -38.77 -7.10 6.22
C PRO A 517 -37.43 -7.86 6.16
N ARG A 518 -37.34 -8.94 5.37
CA ARG A 518 -36.06 -9.64 5.09
C ARG A 518 -35.17 -8.89 4.10
N VAL A 519 -35.69 -7.89 3.39
CA VAL A 519 -34.91 -7.04 2.49
C VAL A 519 -34.26 -5.93 3.30
N MET A 520 -32.93 -5.83 3.20
CA MET A 520 -32.12 -4.90 3.97
C MET A 520 -31.15 -4.15 3.04
N ASP A 521 -30.97 -2.86 3.27
CA ASP A 521 -29.93 -2.10 2.56
C ASP A 521 -28.53 -2.41 3.13
N TYR A 522 -27.49 -2.14 2.32
CA TYR A 522 -26.12 -2.40 2.76
C TYR A 522 -25.68 -1.57 3.99
N PRO A 523 -26.08 -0.29 4.20
CA PRO A 523 -25.71 0.41 5.43
C PRO A 523 -26.25 -0.27 6.68
N THR A 524 -27.52 -0.69 6.67
CA THR A 524 -28.12 -1.40 7.81
C THR A 524 -27.43 -2.74 8.04
N ALA A 525 -27.17 -3.51 6.97
CA ALA A 525 -26.48 -4.80 7.09
C ALA A 525 -25.05 -4.68 7.65
N ILE A 526 -24.34 -3.59 7.32
CA ILE A 526 -22.98 -3.33 7.82
C ILE A 526 -23.00 -2.83 9.26
N MET A 527 -23.96 -1.97 9.60
CA MET A 527 -24.06 -1.39 10.94
C MET A 527 -24.62 -2.37 11.97
N HIS A 528 -25.48 -3.28 11.52
CA HIS A 528 -26.19 -4.25 12.34
C HIS A 528 -26.08 -5.67 11.77
N PRO A 529 -24.86 -6.22 11.64
CA PRO A 529 -24.69 -7.55 11.09
C PRO A 529 -25.42 -8.61 11.90
N GLU A 530 -25.65 -8.43 13.20
CA GLU A 530 -26.43 -9.32 14.07
C GLU A 530 -27.90 -9.50 13.62
N ARG A 531 -28.44 -8.56 12.84
CA ARG A 531 -29.80 -8.64 12.28
C ARG A 531 -29.87 -9.45 10.98
N VAL A 532 -28.72 -9.85 10.43
CA VAL A 532 -28.64 -10.64 9.20
C VAL A 532 -28.66 -12.13 9.54
N GLY A 533 -29.60 -12.85 8.94
CA GLY A 533 -29.81 -14.29 9.14
C GLY A 533 -28.64 -15.17 8.68
N THR A 534 -28.82 -16.47 8.77
CA THR A 534 -27.78 -17.46 8.46
C THR A 534 -27.64 -17.74 6.97
N ARG A 535 -28.75 -17.67 6.22
CA ARG A 535 -28.81 -17.86 4.76
C ARG A 535 -29.11 -16.54 4.07
N VAL A 536 -28.15 -16.02 3.31
CA VAL A 536 -28.18 -14.64 2.79
C VAL A 536 -28.03 -14.62 1.27
N ALA A 537 -28.89 -13.86 0.59
CA ALA A 537 -28.66 -13.44 -0.78
C ALA A 537 -28.21 -11.97 -0.82
N ILE A 538 -27.12 -11.68 -1.53
CA ILE A 538 -26.65 -10.30 -1.77
C ILE A 538 -26.94 -9.95 -3.22
N ILE A 539 -27.78 -8.93 -3.46
CA ILE A 539 -28.08 -8.43 -4.80
C ILE A 539 -27.09 -7.33 -5.16
N GLY A 540 -26.16 -7.63 -6.05
CA GLY A 540 -25.14 -6.70 -6.56
C GLY A 540 -23.73 -7.12 -6.16
N ALA A 541 -22.92 -7.53 -7.15
CA ALA A 541 -21.55 -8.01 -6.95
C ALA A 541 -20.46 -6.96 -7.31
N GLY A 542 -20.73 -5.69 -6.98
CA GLY A 542 -19.74 -4.61 -7.01
C GLY A 542 -18.91 -4.54 -5.72
N GLY A 543 -18.11 -3.47 -5.55
CA GLY A 543 -17.24 -3.30 -4.37
C GLY A 543 -17.97 -3.48 -3.04
N ILE A 544 -19.10 -2.78 -2.84
CA ILE A 544 -19.93 -2.88 -1.64
C ILE A 544 -20.48 -4.30 -1.43
N GLY A 545 -20.89 -4.99 -2.50
CA GLY A 545 -21.39 -6.37 -2.38
C GLY A 545 -20.32 -7.36 -1.95
N PHE A 546 -19.09 -7.18 -2.43
CA PHE A 546 -17.94 -7.95 -1.95
C PHE A 546 -17.63 -7.63 -0.49
N ASP A 547 -17.63 -6.35 -0.10
CA ASP A 547 -17.41 -5.93 1.28
C ASP A 547 -18.45 -6.51 2.26
N VAL A 548 -19.73 -6.47 1.89
CA VAL A 548 -20.81 -7.09 2.68
C VAL A 548 -20.63 -8.60 2.75
N ALA A 549 -20.27 -9.26 1.65
CA ALA A 549 -19.99 -10.70 1.67
C ALA A 549 -18.80 -11.03 2.59
N GLU A 550 -17.73 -10.23 2.59
CA GLU A 550 -16.59 -10.39 3.50
C GLU A 550 -17.08 -10.26 4.95
N LEU A 551 -17.76 -9.15 5.29
CA LEU A 551 -18.29 -8.93 6.64
C LEU A 551 -19.16 -10.10 7.13
N LEU A 552 -20.08 -10.57 6.30
CA LEU A 552 -21.05 -11.57 6.71
C LEU A 552 -20.46 -12.99 6.83
N THR A 553 -19.29 -13.24 6.23
CA THR A 553 -18.63 -14.56 6.24
C THR A 553 -17.44 -14.64 7.19
N HIS A 554 -17.10 -13.56 7.89
CA HIS A 554 -16.07 -13.55 8.92
C HIS A 554 -16.64 -13.89 10.31
N ALA A 555 -16.04 -14.86 11.00
CA ALA A 555 -16.28 -15.10 12.42
C ALA A 555 -15.36 -14.24 13.32
N GLU A 556 -14.18 -13.90 12.82
CA GLU A 556 -13.11 -13.14 13.50
C GLU A 556 -12.53 -12.10 12.52
N HIS A 557 -11.54 -11.30 12.95
CA HIS A 557 -10.87 -10.30 12.10
C HIS A 557 -9.38 -10.65 11.88
N PRO A 558 -9.05 -11.56 10.94
CA PRO A 558 -7.66 -11.99 10.69
C PRO A 558 -6.70 -10.85 10.34
N ALA A 559 -7.17 -9.76 9.75
CA ALA A 559 -6.32 -8.59 9.48
C ALA A 559 -5.71 -7.93 10.74
N LEU A 560 -6.24 -8.25 11.92
CA LEU A 560 -5.75 -7.82 13.23
C LEU A 560 -4.97 -8.91 13.98
N ASP A 561 -4.93 -10.14 13.45
CA ASP A 561 -4.23 -11.28 14.02
C ASP A 561 -3.32 -11.91 12.95
N ARG A 562 -2.02 -11.66 13.08
CA ARG A 562 -1.01 -12.14 12.13
C ARG A 562 -1.05 -13.66 11.97
N ASP A 563 -1.20 -14.40 13.05
CA ASP A 563 -1.05 -15.85 13.01
C ASP A 563 -2.31 -16.48 12.40
N ALA A 564 -3.50 -15.94 12.70
CA ALA A 564 -4.74 -16.32 12.02
C ALA A 564 -4.70 -16.01 10.52
N TRP A 565 -4.18 -14.84 10.12
CA TRP A 565 -3.99 -14.48 8.72
C TRP A 565 -3.00 -15.40 8.01
N CYS A 566 -1.87 -15.73 8.65
CA CYS A 566 -0.89 -16.67 8.11
C CYS A 566 -1.50 -18.07 7.92
N ALA A 567 -2.29 -18.55 8.89
CA ALA A 567 -2.99 -19.83 8.77
C ALA A 567 -4.00 -19.83 7.61
N GLU A 568 -4.80 -18.78 7.46
CA GLU A 568 -5.79 -18.64 6.38
C GLU A 568 -5.14 -18.61 4.99
N TRP A 569 -3.98 -17.97 4.85
CA TRP A 569 -3.28 -17.81 3.57
C TRP A 569 -2.20 -18.86 3.31
N GLY A 570 -1.92 -19.74 4.27
CA GLY A 570 -0.88 -20.77 4.16
C GLY A 570 0.54 -20.19 4.15
N VAL A 571 0.80 -19.15 4.96
CA VAL A 571 2.11 -18.52 5.08
C VAL A 571 2.86 -19.10 6.26
N ASP A 572 4.06 -19.63 6.00
CA ASP A 572 4.97 -20.14 7.03
C ASP A 572 6.08 -19.11 7.33
N LEU A 573 5.87 -18.30 8.37
CA LEU A 573 6.88 -17.35 8.86
C LEU A 573 8.03 -18.03 9.64
N SER A 574 7.93 -19.34 9.94
CA SER A 574 9.06 -20.10 10.48
C SER A 574 10.10 -20.46 9.41
N LEU A 575 9.73 -20.31 8.12
CA LEU A 575 10.54 -20.55 6.93
C LEU A 575 11.05 -22.01 6.82
N VAL A 576 10.34 -22.97 7.41
CA VAL A 576 10.67 -24.40 7.28
C VAL A 576 10.26 -24.90 5.89
N ALA A 577 9.12 -24.44 5.39
CA ALA A 577 8.66 -24.78 4.04
C ALA A 577 9.33 -23.92 2.97
N ARG A 578 9.71 -24.54 1.84
CA ARG A 578 10.27 -23.85 0.67
C ARG A 578 9.30 -22.80 0.14
N GLY A 579 9.80 -21.60 -0.13
CA GLY A 579 8.98 -20.44 -0.52
C GLY A 579 8.11 -19.87 0.61
N GLY A 580 8.18 -20.42 1.83
CA GLY A 580 7.37 -20.01 2.98
C GLY A 580 5.88 -20.32 2.81
N LEU A 581 5.56 -21.42 2.12
CA LEU A 581 4.18 -21.84 1.84
C LEU A 581 3.85 -23.17 2.53
N VAL A 582 2.71 -23.19 3.23
CA VAL A 582 2.06 -24.39 3.78
C VAL A 582 0.62 -24.45 3.29
N THR A 583 -0.05 -25.58 3.52
CA THR A 583 -1.47 -25.72 3.17
C THR A 583 -2.31 -24.69 3.93
N PRO A 584 -3.08 -23.83 3.24
CA PRO A 584 -3.99 -22.88 3.88
C PRO A 584 -5.06 -23.60 4.72
N GLN A 585 -5.41 -23.03 5.87
CA GLN A 585 -6.45 -23.53 6.76
C GLN A 585 -7.78 -22.85 6.44
N ALA A 586 -8.84 -23.64 6.31
CA ALA A 586 -10.18 -23.10 6.04
C ALA A 586 -10.68 -22.31 7.27
N PRO A 587 -11.09 -21.03 7.09
CA PRO A 587 -11.61 -20.25 8.20
C PRO A 587 -13.01 -20.75 8.62
N ARG A 588 -13.40 -20.46 9.86
CA ARG A 588 -14.79 -20.66 10.30
C ARG A 588 -15.70 -19.64 9.62
N VAL A 589 -16.78 -20.12 8.98
CA VAL A 589 -17.75 -19.29 8.28
C VAL A 589 -19.10 -19.33 9.02
N PRO A 590 -19.63 -18.18 9.51
CA PRO A 590 -20.85 -18.15 10.31
C PRO A 590 -22.14 -18.16 9.48
N ARG A 591 -22.07 -17.87 8.18
CA ARG A 591 -23.24 -17.71 7.30
C ARG A 591 -23.02 -18.31 5.92
N GLU A 592 -24.10 -18.79 5.34
CA GLU A 592 -24.15 -19.17 3.94
C GLU A 592 -24.56 -17.96 3.08
N VAL A 593 -23.67 -17.54 2.18
CA VAL A 593 -23.87 -16.33 1.38
C VAL A 593 -23.89 -16.67 -0.12
N THR A 594 -24.91 -16.18 -0.81
CA THR A 594 -24.99 -16.18 -2.27
C THR A 594 -24.90 -14.74 -2.81
N LEU A 595 -23.84 -14.43 -3.55
CA LEU A 595 -23.60 -13.12 -4.16
C LEU A 595 -24.07 -13.11 -5.62
N LEU A 596 -25.00 -12.23 -5.95
CA LEU A 596 -25.72 -12.23 -7.21
C LEU A 596 -25.40 -10.99 -8.05
N GLN A 597 -25.35 -11.14 -9.38
CA GLN A 597 -25.36 -10.00 -10.30
C GLN A 597 -26.11 -10.30 -11.61
N ARG A 598 -26.68 -9.26 -12.20
CA ARG A 598 -27.32 -9.31 -13.53
C ARG A 598 -26.31 -9.47 -14.67
N LYS A 599 -25.14 -8.82 -14.57
CA LYS A 599 -24.10 -8.88 -15.60
C LYS A 599 -23.67 -10.34 -15.81
N THR A 600 -23.41 -10.73 -17.06
CA THR A 600 -22.90 -12.07 -17.41
C THR A 600 -21.39 -12.20 -17.21
N SER A 601 -20.68 -11.08 -17.05
CA SER A 601 -19.24 -11.09 -16.73
C SER A 601 -18.96 -11.80 -15.40
N LYS A 602 -17.72 -12.25 -15.18
CA LYS A 602 -17.31 -12.84 -13.90
C LYS A 602 -17.57 -11.86 -12.73
N PRO A 603 -18.17 -12.32 -11.61
CA PRO A 603 -18.32 -11.49 -10.40
C PRO A 603 -16.98 -10.94 -9.91
N GLY A 604 -16.97 -9.66 -9.54
CA GLY A 604 -15.77 -8.95 -9.11
C GLY A 604 -14.76 -8.64 -10.21
N LYS A 605 -15.11 -8.75 -11.51
CA LYS A 605 -14.23 -8.39 -12.64
C LYS A 605 -13.79 -6.91 -12.58
N GLY A 606 -14.65 -6.02 -12.11
CA GLY A 606 -14.39 -4.57 -12.00
C GLY A 606 -13.83 -4.11 -10.66
N LEU A 607 -13.40 -5.04 -9.78
CA LEU A 607 -12.65 -4.66 -8.56
C LEU A 607 -11.24 -4.18 -8.92
N GLY A 608 -10.53 -3.57 -7.95
CA GLY A 608 -9.18 -3.05 -8.14
C GLY A 608 -8.22 -4.05 -8.78
N THR A 609 -7.32 -3.57 -9.64
CA THR A 609 -6.43 -4.41 -10.46
C THR A 609 -5.59 -5.34 -9.59
N THR A 610 -5.04 -4.82 -8.49
CA THR A 610 -4.10 -5.53 -7.61
C THR A 610 -4.76 -6.14 -6.37
N THR A 611 -6.00 -5.78 -6.06
CA THR A 611 -6.72 -6.21 -4.85
C THR A 611 -7.91 -7.13 -5.14
N GLY A 612 -8.54 -7.01 -6.32
CA GLY A 612 -9.76 -7.73 -6.65
C GLY A 612 -9.60 -9.26 -6.64
N TRP A 613 -8.40 -9.77 -6.93
CA TRP A 613 -8.13 -11.20 -6.85
C TRP A 613 -8.13 -11.71 -5.41
N VAL A 614 -7.68 -10.89 -4.45
CA VAL A 614 -7.65 -11.22 -3.01
C VAL A 614 -9.07 -11.43 -2.51
N HIS A 615 -9.96 -10.46 -2.73
CA HIS A 615 -11.36 -10.56 -2.31
C HIS A 615 -12.08 -11.75 -2.94
N ARG A 616 -11.83 -12.02 -4.23
CA ARG A 616 -12.39 -13.21 -4.89
C ARG A 616 -11.87 -14.51 -4.30
N ALA A 617 -10.59 -14.57 -3.92
CA ALA A 617 -9.99 -15.76 -3.30
C ALA A 617 -10.53 -15.97 -1.88
N ALA A 618 -10.56 -14.92 -1.06
CA ALA A 618 -11.06 -14.94 0.31
C ALA A 618 -12.51 -15.41 0.40
N LEU A 619 -13.40 -14.87 -0.45
CA LEU A 619 -14.81 -15.30 -0.49
C LEU A 619 -14.97 -16.74 -1.00
N ARG A 620 -14.10 -17.21 -1.92
CA ARG A 620 -14.13 -18.61 -2.38
C ARG A 620 -13.69 -19.57 -1.28
N GLN A 621 -12.64 -19.23 -0.53
CA GLN A 621 -12.19 -20.02 0.63
C GLN A 621 -13.29 -20.13 1.70
N ARG A 622 -14.13 -19.09 1.82
CA ARG A 622 -15.31 -19.06 2.71
C ARG A 622 -16.57 -19.69 2.10
N GLY A 623 -16.48 -20.31 0.92
CA GLY A 623 -17.61 -21.02 0.31
C GLY A 623 -18.74 -20.13 -0.25
N VAL A 624 -18.49 -18.84 -0.49
CA VAL A 624 -19.50 -17.93 -1.04
C VAL A 624 -19.89 -18.36 -2.45
N ARG A 625 -21.19 -18.57 -2.67
CA ARG A 625 -21.75 -18.91 -3.98
C ARG A 625 -21.90 -17.64 -4.81
N MET A 626 -21.10 -17.45 -5.87
CA MET A 626 -21.15 -16.25 -6.72
C MET A 626 -21.86 -16.55 -8.04
N LEU A 627 -23.04 -15.95 -8.25
CA LEU A 627 -23.84 -16.16 -9.47
C LEU A 627 -23.88 -14.90 -10.34
N ASN A 628 -23.68 -15.10 -11.64
CA ASN A 628 -23.79 -14.08 -12.67
C ASN A 628 -24.97 -14.38 -13.62
N GLY A 629 -25.35 -13.38 -14.44
CA GLY A 629 -26.42 -13.54 -15.40
C GLY A 629 -27.79 -13.80 -14.78
N CYS A 630 -28.02 -13.34 -13.55
CA CYS A 630 -29.28 -13.56 -12.83
C CYS A 630 -30.33 -12.51 -13.24
N GLU A 631 -31.54 -12.96 -13.51
CA GLU A 631 -32.75 -12.13 -13.49
C GLU A 631 -33.49 -12.36 -12.16
N TYR A 632 -33.98 -11.29 -11.53
CA TYR A 632 -34.67 -11.36 -10.25
C TYR A 632 -36.18 -11.27 -10.47
N ARG A 633 -36.95 -12.28 -10.05
CA ARG A 633 -38.41 -12.33 -10.24
C ARG A 633 -39.17 -11.70 -9.09
N GLY A 634 -38.70 -11.88 -7.86
CA GLY A 634 -39.31 -11.33 -6.66
C GLY A 634 -38.94 -12.11 -5.43
N LEU A 635 -39.42 -11.65 -4.28
CA LEU A 635 -39.29 -12.29 -2.99
C LEU A 635 -40.69 -12.65 -2.46
N ASP A 636 -40.86 -13.88 -1.99
CA ASP A 636 -42.07 -14.33 -1.30
C ASP A 636 -41.72 -15.17 -0.07
N ALA A 637 -42.70 -15.80 0.57
CA ALA A 637 -42.49 -16.61 1.77
C ALA A 637 -41.46 -17.74 1.60
N ALA A 638 -41.29 -18.29 0.38
CA ALA A 638 -40.33 -19.36 0.10
C ALA A 638 -38.90 -18.83 -0.06
N GLY A 639 -38.72 -17.62 -0.60
CA GLY A 639 -37.40 -17.02 -0.77
C GLY A 639 -37.27 -16.11 -1.98
N LEU A 640 -36.02 -15.87 -2.40
CA LEU A 640 -35.72 -15.02 -3.55
C LEU A 640 -35.75 -15.85 -4.84
N HIS A 641 -36.71 -15.56 -5.71
CA HIS A 641 -36.86 -16.22 -7.00
C HIS A 641 -35.96 -15.56 -8.05
N ILE A 642 -35.12 -16.37 -8.71
CA ILE A 642 -34.21 -15.94 -9.77
C ILE A 642 -34.35 -16.81 -11.01
N VAL A 643 -34.05 -16.25 -12.17
CA VAL A 643 -33.83 -17.01 -13.41
C VAL A 643 -32.37 -16.89 -13.81
N ARG A 644 -31.72 -18.01 -14.09
CA ARG A 644 -30.34 -18.07 -14.59
C ARG A 644 -30.26 -19.14 -15.67
N GLU A 645 -29.70 -18.79 -16.82
CA GLU A 645 -29.56 -19.72 -17.96
C GLU A 645 -30.91 -20.37 -18.37
N GLY A 646 -32.01 -19.62 -18.26
CA GLY A 646 -33.36 -20.08 -18.57
C GLY A 646 -34.02 -20.97 -17.50
N VAL A 647 -33.32 -21.27 -16.41
CA VAL A 647 -33.83 -22.08 -15.29
C VAL A 647 -34.25 -21.17 -14.14
N GLU A 648 -35.49 -21.33 -13.70
CA GLU A 648 -36.01 -20.64 -12.52
C GLU A 648 -35.64 -21.41 -11.25
N THR A 649 -35.21 -20.71 -10.21
CA THR A 649 -34.80 -21.28 -8.92
C THR A 649 -35.18 -20.35 -7.79
N CYS A 650 -35.70 -20.92 -6.70
CA CYS A 650 -35.95 -20.20 -5.46
C CYS A 650 -34.75 -20.37 -4.51
N LEU A 651 -34.11 -19.28 -4.14
CA LEU A 651 -33.10 -19.26 -3.09
C LEU A 651 -33.81 -19.09 -1.74
N GLU A 652 -33.85 -20.16 -0.95
CA GLU A 652 -34.41 -20.12 0.41
C GLU A 652 -33.46 -19.33 1.33
N VAL A 653 -33.80 -18.05 1.55
CA VAL A 653 -32.97 -17.11 2.30
C VAL A 653 -33.75 -16.43 3.43
N GLU A 654 -33.03 -16.15 4.50
CA GLU A 654 -33.52 -15.44 5.68
C GLU A 654 -33.33 -13.93 5.56
N THR A 655 -32.38 -13.50 4.71
CA THR A 655 -32.11 -12.07 4.46
C THR A 655 -31.68 -11.85 3.01
N VAL A 656 -32.17 -10.77 2.40
CA VAL A 656 -31.72 -10.26 1.12
C VAL A 656 -31.05 -8.91 1.35
N VAL A 657 -29.74 -8.81 1.13
CA VAL A 657 -29.01 -7.54 1.26
C VAL A 657 -28.86 -6.87 -0.10
N VAL A 658 -29.32 -5.62 -0.22
CA VAL A 658 -29.34 -4.86 -1.47
C VAL A 658 -28.07 -4.02 -1.61
N CYS A 659 -27.20 -4.43 -2.52
CA CYS A 659 -25.96 -3.76 -2.93
C CYS A 659 -26.04 -3.32 -4.42
N ALA A 660 -27.22 -2.91 -4.87
CA ALA A 660 -27.55 -2.70 -6.29
C ALA A 660 -27.08 -1.33 -6.86
N GLY A 661 -26.13 -0.68 -6.20
CA GLY A 661 -25.62 0.64 -6.55
C GLY A 661 -26.20 1.75 -5.69
N GLN A 662 -25.88 2.99 -6.07
CA GLN A 662 -26.12 4.19 -5.30
C GLN A 662 -26.79 5.26 -6.17
N ILE A 663 -27.37 6.28 -5.53
CA ILE A 663 -27.93 7.49 -6.15
C ILE A 663 -27.38 8.73 -5.47
N SER A 664 -27.15 9.79 -6.23
CA SER A 664 -26.67 11.08 -5.71
C SER A 664 -27.71 11.75 -4.81
N VAL A 665 -27.25 12.42 -3.76
CA VAL A 665 -28.08 13.21 -2.82
C VAL A 665 -27.85 14.68 -3.12
N THR A 666 -28.76 15.33 -3.85
CA THR A 666 -28.59 16.70 -4.39
C THR A 666 -29.77 17.63 -4.09
N GLU A 667 -30.61 17.30 -3.11
CA GLU A 667 -31.87 18.01 -2.82
C GLU A 667 -31.67 19.50 -2.48
N LEU A 668 -30.51 19.88 -1.95
CA LEU A 668 -30.17 21.26 -1.62
C LEU A 668 -29.66 22.09 -2.82
N GLU A 669 -29.26 21.45 -3.92
CA GLU A 669 -28.60 22.15 -5.05
C GLU A 669 -29.50 23.19 -5.71
N ALA A 670 -30.69 22.77 -6.17
CA ALA A 670 -31.62 23.67 -6.85
C ALA A 670 -32.14 24.80 -5.93
N PRO A 671 -32.55 24.54 -4.66
CA PRO A 671 -32.95 25.62 -3.75
C PRO A 671 -31.84 26.65 -3.47
N LEU A 672 -30.60 26.21 -3.29
CA LEU A 672 -29.47 27.12 -3.05
C LEU A 672 -29.14 27.96 -4.30
N SER A 673 -29.24 27.36 -5.48
CA SER A 673 -29.08 28.09 -6.75
C SER A 673 -30.16 29.18 -6.91
N VAL A 674 -31.42 28.87 -6.59
CA VAL A 674 -32.52 29.85 -6.56
C VAL A 674 -32.28 30.96 -5.54
N ALA A 675 -31.67 30.64 -4.40
CA ALA A 675 -31.28 31.62 -3.38
C ALA A 675 -30.07 32.48 -3.75
N GLY A 676 -29.45 32.27 -4.92
CA GLY A 676 -28.31 33.06 -5.41
C GLY A 676 -26.98 32.70 -4.76
N CYS A 677 -26.87 31.55 -4.12
CA CYS A 677 -25.62 31.08 -3.51
C CYS A 677 -24.63 30.61 -4.59
N GLU A 678 -23.33 30.81 -4.37
CA GLU A 678 -22.29 30.10 -5.13
C GLU A 678 -22.20 28.65 -4.63
N VAL A 679 -22.60 27.69 -5.47
CA VAL A 679 -22.70 26.28 -5.08
C VAL A 679 -21.75 25.40 -5.90
N HIS A 680 -20.98 24.54 -5.22
CA HIS A 680 -20.16 23.49 -5.84
C HIS A 680 -20.62 22.11 -5.35
N VAL A 681 -20.90 21.19 -6.27
CA VAL A 681 -21.28 19.81 -5.93
C VAL A 681 -20.10 18.87 -6.20
N ILE A 682 -19.73 18.06 -5.21
CA ILE A 682 -18.55 17.17 -5.29
C ILE A 682 -18.81 15.77 -4.75
N GLY A 683 -17.91 14.84 -5.11
CA GLY A 683 -17.92 13.47 -4.63
C GLY A 683 -19.18 12.73 -5.07
N GLY A 684 -19.78 11.99 -4.14
CA GLY A 684 -20.96 11.19 -4.44
C GLY A 684 -22.21 11.99 -4.77
N ALA A 685 -22.31 13.23 -4.28
CA ALA A 685 -23.41 14.11 -4.63
C ALA A 685 -23.34 14.50 -6.11
N GLN A 686 -22.13 14.70 -6.64
CA GLN A 686 -21.96 15.03 -8.05
C GLN A 686 -22.21 13.81 -8.95
N GLU A 687 -21.60 12.67 -8.63
CA GLU A 687 -21.70 11.46 -9.43
C GLU A 687 -21.62 10.21 -8.55
N ALA A 688 -22.72 9.48 -8.47
CA ALA A 688 -22.83 8.24 -7.70
C ALA A 688 -22.34 7.00 -8.47
N SER A 689 -22.30 7.05 -9.82
CA SER A 689 -21.80 5.92 -10.62
C SER A 689 -20.30 5.78 -10.49
N GLU A 690 -19.86 4.55 -10.23
CA GLU A 690 -18.44 4.20 -10.06
C GLU A 690 -17.70 5.11 -9.05
N LEU A 691 -18.44 5.63 -8.05
CA LEU A 691 -17.87 6.47 -7.01
C LEU A 691 -16.92 5.64 -6.14
N ASP A 692 -15.68 6.11 -6.06
CA ASP A 692 -14.73 5.68 -5.06
C ASP A 692 -14.24 6.87 -4.23
N ALA A 693 -13.60 6.57 -3.09
CA ALA A 693 -13.12 7.59 -2.20
C ALA A 693 -11.91 8.35 -2.76
N LYS A 694 -11.17 7.77 -3.71
CA LYS A 694 -10.09 8.46 -4.43
C LYS A 694 -10.64 9.65 -5.20
N ARG A 695 -11.71 9.46 -6.00
CA ARG A 695 -12.38 10.56 -6.71
C ARG A 695 -12.94 11.59 -5.74
N ALA A 696 -13.60 11.15 -4.67
CA ALA A 696 -14.18 12.04 -3.67
C ALA A 696 -13.13 12.98 -3.02
N ILE A 697 -12.00 12.42 -2.57
CA ILE A 697 -10.94 13.19 -1.92
C ILE A 697 -10.19 14.08 -2.93
N ASP A 698 -9.90 13.59 -4.14
CA ASP A 698 -9.28 14.37 -5.22
C ASP A 698 -10.12 15.59 -5.59
N GLN A 699 -11.42 15.40 -5.84
CA GLN A 699 -12.33 16.50 -6.16
C GLN A 699 -12.41 17.53 -5.04
N GLY A 700 -12.51 17.09 -3.78
CA GLY A 700 -12.55 18.02 -2.64
C GLY A 700 -11.27 18.82 -2.49
N THR A 701 -10.12 18.17 -2.63
CA THR A 701 -8.80 18.83 -2.53
C THR A 701 -8.57 19.82 -3.68
N ARG A 702 -8.91 19.44 -4.92
CA ARG A 702 -8.77 20.32 -6.10
C ARG A 702 -9.78 21.46 -6.11
N LEU A 703 -10.98 21.27 -5.57
CA LEU A 703 -11.91 22.37 -5.36
C LEU A 703 -11.30 23.37 -4.39
N ALA A 704 -10.86 22.92 -3.21
CA ALA A 704 -10.24 23.79 -2.22
C ALA A 704 -9.02 24.55 -2.76
N ALA A 705 -8.18 23.93 -3.59
CA ALA A 705 -7.03 24.60 -4.22
C ALA A 705 -7.40 25.78 -5.14
N ARG A 706 -8.65 25.82 -5.65
CA ARG A 706 -9.16 26.86 -6.57
C ARG A 706 -10.01 27.93 -5.88
N LEU A 707 -10.56 27.62 -4.70
CA LEU A 707 -11.24 28.60 -3.83
C LEU A 707 -10.23 29.57 -3.24
#